data_AF-A0A1C0U4Z0-F1
#
_entry.id   AF-A0A1C0U4Z0-F1
#
_cell.length_a   1.000
_cell.length_b   1.000
_cell.length_c   1.000
_cell.angle_alpha   90.00
_cell.angle_beta   90.00
_cell.angle_gamma   90.00
#
_symmetry.space_group_name_H-M   'P 1'
#
loop_
_entity.id
_entity.type
_entity.pdbx_description
1 polymer ?
#
loop_
_entity_poly.entity_id
_entity_poly.type
_entity_poly.pdbx_seq_one_letter_code
_entity_poly.pdbx_strand_id
1 'polypeptide(L)'
;MNNQDALFPIVKDDIAFDTLLTQAKTIIKQQSEQRWSDMGENDPGITLLEACCYGASDLAYRHSLPLRDLLTPEQEEQISGDGIFPQEFGPQQMLTCGPITAEDYRRALLDLHSDDTLNSDDTVHGYFLFNDVLLICEPEGQRYEYWYNKEKREYRFKNSGTDGKLTLRGNYWLYLLPSRETETNKTQAEKILQEFLKDNRNLGEFVSKIIWLEPVDLPLQIDIQLNDDVKDIADILAKIYMTAEEIVIEKPLRYTTEAMKEQGYSNEEIFDGPYLHHGWIPELPPLKNYDCPIELNLSPLVNRLLTIKGVQSVTRLELGKYDTGIISPQLDDNWSWKIVKGYYPRLWGQDPLALITLPGGPLTIIAKGGVKVSVSKEDVEKKLITEPLIDTREELLNWGKHRKVRDYYPVSNKLPACYGLQTDANTQQQKQLHQFMLPYEQILANGCAELALLPKLLAFKQRGNAVYGVQWPFKTNTISQKVHQEIMPDLIKKINDDAQIDSNDENYSKELKILDYLLGYFGAHRAARPLILSRQDFLSTQRGYLAQQPELAYHRNNIRIDKVSALQKRIAARLGLGKKCFNEPPDLADLPFYLIEHRRLLPVKPDVKSDKEQEHQILELDIKDNPGSKSHHLIITQEKEVVGQLLRGQMIDLIIKGKNKFTLRGQIITEITEESFYLDTRNSAVLEHRLKEVKEACKANNLFWCNSPVWLEDMDYQLVYDDKSHESSEKDERWIISNAHSPFPAMINKEDEITLKYVITPYVSPTETSTNSDSSSAYQLKAKIVDFDRIEGRIKLEKMADQKHDFPPEAEAWRYRWYFSSEKYAHIDRFSFVVSVVINRQLIENSNVDPHKLESWVKTEILAEFPAHVSMIIHWLSPERFGNFASTYKRWQNNGSPLGDEAYHILEMLTLGRLPPELTGTGNLRIATEEQKNEVIKASNDELRDKIIKSNQLLYVPGDKIDTGANEKNNSSENSQSQLEDDKNKD
;
A
#
# COMPACT_ATOMS: atom_id res chain seq x y z
N MET A 1 -34.79 -7.03 -17.78
CA MET A 1 -34.31 -5.91 -18.61
C MET A 1 -35.07 -5.93 -19.93
N ASN A 2 -35.85 -4.89 -20.18
CA ASN A 2 -36.72 -4.74 -21.34
C ASN A 2 -35.92 -4.46 -22.63
N ASN A 3 -36.55 -4.65 -23.78
CA ASN A 3 -36.09 -4.43 -25.17
C ASN A 3 -35.56 -3.00 -25.52
N GLN A 4 -34.98 -2.25 -24.59
CA GLN A 4 -34.55 -0.85 -24.77
C GLN A 4 -33.23 -0.69 -25.56
N ASP A 5 -32.42 -1.75 -25.74
CA ASP A 5 -31.12 -1.69 -26.46
C ASP A 5 -31.21 -1.97 -27.96
N ALA A 6 -32.42 -1.99 -28.55
CA ALA A 6 -32.56 -2.33 -29.96
C ALA A 6 -32.31 -1.10 -30.85
N LEU A 7 -31.05 -0.88 -31.23
CA LEU A 7 -30.69 0.11 -32.26
C LEU A 7 -31.33 -0.22 -33.62
N PHE A 8 -31.44 -1.51 -33.94
CA PHE A 8 -31.93 -1.98 -35.25
C PHE A 8 -33.32 -1.43 -35.65
N PRO A 9 -34.39 -1.51 -34.84
CA PRO A 9 -35.68 -0.89 -35.17
C PRO A 9 -35.63 0.59 -35.53
N ILE A 10 -34.68 1.35 -34.99
CA ILE A 10 -34.54 2.79 -35.24
C ILE A 10 -33.88 3.04 -36.60
N VAL A 11 -32.82 2.30 -36.91
CA VAL A 11 -31.99 2.53 -38.11
C VAL A 11 -32.36 1.65 -39.30
N LYS A 12 -33.33 0.74 -39.15
CA LYS A 12 -33.67 -0.31 -40.12
C LYS A 12 -33.84 0.22 -41.55
N ASP A 13 -34.56 1.32 -41.71
CA ASP A 13 -34.86 1.89 -43.02
C ASP A 13 -33.65 2.63 -43.61
N ASP A 14 -32.79 3.19 -42.77
CA ASP A 14 -31.57 3.92 -43.18
C ASP A 14 -30.46 2.97 -43.66
N ILE A 15 -30.34 1.80 -43.02
CA ILE A 15 -29.32 0.80 -43.36
C ILE A 15 -29.78 -0.18 -44.45
N ALA A 16 -31.00 -0.03 -44.95
CA ALA A 16 -31.57 -0.86 -45.99
C ALA A 16 -30.87 -0.65 -47.33
N PHE A 17 -30.76 -1.72 -48.12
CA PHE A 17 -30.12 -1.71 -49.44
C PHE A 17 -30.66 -0.61 -50.37
N ASP A 18 -31.98 -0.48 -50.49
CA ASP A 18 -32.61 0.48 -51.40
C ASP A 18 -32.24 1.93 -51.07
N THR A 19 -32.18 2.25 -49.77
CA THR A 19 -31.78 3.55 -49.26
C THR A 19 -30.32 3.85 -49.60
N LEU A 20 -29.41 2.91 -49.30
CA LEU A 20 -27.99 3.06 -49.58
C LEU A 20 -27.69 3.17 -51.09
N LEU A 21 -28.38 2.38 -51.91
CA LEU A 21 -28.24 2.45 -53.38
C LEU A 21 -28.71 3.80 -53.92
N THR A 22 -29.82 4.32 -53.39
CA THR A 22 -30.35 5.64 -53.78
C THR A 22 -29.36 6.76 -53.43
N GLN A 23 -28.75 6.70 -52.24
CA GLN A 23 -27.70 7.63 -51.84
C GLN A 23 -26.48 7.55 -52.79
N ALA A 24 -26.01 6.34 -53.09
CA ALA A 24 -24.87 6.12 -53.96
C ALA A 24 -25.13 6.64 -55.40
N LYS A 25 -26.29 6.32 -55.99
CA LYS A 25 -26.69 6.84 -57.32
C LYS A 25 -26.77 8.37 -57.33
N THR A 26 -27.23 8.98 -56.24
CA THR A 26 -27.27 10.45 -56.10
C THR A 26 -25.86 11.06 -56.15
N ILE A 27 -24.89 10.44 -55.46
CA ILE A 27 -23.48 10.89 -55.49
C ILE A 27 -22.89 10.78 -56.90
N ILE A 28 -23.13 9.66 -57.59
CA ILE A 28 -22.66 9.46 -58.97
C ILE A 28 -23.28 10.51 -59.89
N LYS A 29 -24.59 10.76 -59.77
CA LYS A 29 -25.25 11.81 -60.54
C LYS A 29 -24.63 13.19 -60.25
N GLN A 30 -24.32 13.51 -59.00
CA GLN A 30 -23.70 14.81 -58.70
C GLN A 30 -22.28 14.96 -59.26
N GLN A 31 -21.48 13.88 -59.27
CA GLN A 31 -20.05 13.96 -59.60
C GLN A 31 -19.74 13.62 -61.06
N SER A 32 -20.55 12.80 -61.73
CA SER A 32 -20.21 12.22 -63.03
C SER A 32 -21.37 12.12 -64.03
N GLU A 33 -22.49 12.84 -63.85
CA GLU A 33 -23.67 12.81 -64.77
C GLU A 33 -23.31 12.93 -66.25
N GLN A 34 -22.29 13.74 -66.58
CA GLN A 34 -21.87 13.96 -67.96
C GLN A 34 -21.03 12.82 -68.56
N ARG A 35 -20.37 12.01 -67.72
CA ARG A 35 -19.47 10.91 -68.15
C ARG A 35 -20.10 9.53 -67.95
N TRP A 36 -20.94 9.38 -66.95
CA TRP A 36 -21.67 8.16 -66.62
C TRP A 36 -23.15 8.49 -66.54
N SER A 37 -23.80 8.54 -67.71
CA SER A 37 -25.19 8.98 -67.87
C SER A 37 -26.22 7.85 -67.92
N ASP A 38 -25.79 6.63 -68.30
CA ASP A 38 -26.62 5.43 -68.22
C ASP A 38 -26.41 4.74 -66.87
N MET A 39 -27.47 4.69 -66.06
CA MET A 39 -27.49 4.06 -64.74
C MET A 39 -28.57 2.97 -64.65
N GLY A 40 -28.87 2.32 -65.77
CA GLY A 40 -29.78 1.19 -65.84
C GLY A 40 -29.24 -0.06 -65.14
N GLU A 41 -30.12 -1.03 -64.88
CA GLU A 41 -29.79 -2.33 -64.25
C GLU A 41 -28.88 -3.21 -65.13
N ASN A 42 -28.80 -2.89 -66.43
CA ASN A 42 -27.95 -3.56 -67.41
C ASN A 42 -26.48 -3.10 -67.38
N ASP A 43 -26.19 -1.98 -66.72
CA ASP A 43 -24.83 -1.44 -66.65
C ASP A 43 -23.98 -2.19 -65.62
N PRO A 44 -22.82 -2.76 -66.02
CA PRO A 44 -21.90 -3.37 -65.09
C PRO A 44 -21.50 -2.51 -63.91
N GLY A 45 -21.29 -1.21 -64.11
CA GLY A 45 -20.92 -0.31 -63.02
C GLY A 45 -21.99 -0.22 -61.93
N ILE A 46 -23.27 -0.24 -62.31
CA ILE A 46 -24.40 -0.27 -61.36
C ILE A 46 -24.47 -1.62 -60.65
N THR A 47 -24.29 -2.74 -61.34
CA THR A 47 -24.31 -4.07 -60.69
C THR A 47 -23.16 -4.26 -59.69
N LEU A 48 -21.97 -3.69 -59.96
CA LEU A 48 -20.85 -3.66 -59.00
C LEU A 48 -21.18 -2.79 -57.78
N LEU A 49 -21.80 -1.63 -58.01
CA LEU A 49 -22.23 -0.72 -56.95
C LEU A 49 -23.31 -1.36 -56.07
N GLU A 50 -24.27 -2.05 -56.65
CA GLU A 50 -25.31 -2.80 -55.94
C GLU A 50 -24.70 -3.87 -55.04
N ALA A 51 -23.75 -4.66 -55.54
CA ALA A 51 -23.05 -5.64 -54.71
C ALA A 51 -22.32 -4.98 -53.52
N CYS A 52 -21.70 -3.83 -53.73
CA CYS A 52 -21.05 -3.06 -52.66
C CYS A 52 -22.07 -2.46 -51.67
N CYS A 53 -23.20 -1.93 -52.14
CA CYS A 53 -24.28 -1.40 -51.29
C CYS A 53 -24.90 -2.51 -50.43
N TYR A 54 -25.06 -3.72 -50.99
CA TYR A 54 -25.48 -4.88 -50.22
C TYR A 54 -24.45 -5.24 -49.15
N GLY A 55 -23.16 -5.25 -49.49
CA GLY A 55 -22.09 -5.46 -48.51
C GLY A 55 -22.05 -4.41 -47.40
N ALA A 56 -22.29 -3.14 -47.74
CA ALA A 56 -22.39 -2.05 -46.77
C ALA A 56 -23.63 -2.19 -45.88
N SER A 57 -24.77 -2.61 -46.44
CA SER A 57 -26.00 -2.92 -45.69
C SER A 57 -25.79 -4.08 -44.71
N ASP A 58 -25.12 -5.15 -45.13
CA ASP A 58 -24.76 -6.28 -44.24
C ASP A 58 -23.84 -5.82 -43.10
N LEU A 59 -22.81 -5.03 -43.40
CA LEU A 59 -21.92 -4.48 -42.38
C LEU A 59 -22.70 -3.58 -41.39
N ALA A 60 -23.50 -2.65 -41.88
CA ALA A 60 -24.30 -1.74 -41.05
C ALA A 60 -25.31 -2.51 -40.18
N TYR A 61 -25.91 -3.59 -40.69
CA TYR A 61 -26.76 -4.48 -39.91
C TYR A 61 -26.01 -5.09 -38.73
N ARG A 62 -24.74 -5.51 -38.89
CA ARG A 62 -23.93 -6.04 -37.78
C ARG A 62 -23.72 -5.02 -36.67
N HIS A 63 -23.55 -3.73 -37.00
CA HIS A 63 -23.44 -2.66 -36.00
C HIS A 63 -24.74 -2.45 -35.20
N SER A 64 -25.88 -2.85 -35.74
CA SER A 64 -27.19 -2.70 -35.09
C SER A 64 -27.57 -3.83 -34.11
N LEU A 65 -26.71 -4.85 -33.99
CA LEU A 65 -26.88 -5.95 -33.05
C LEU A 65 -26.82 -5.43 -31.59
N PRO A 66 -27.44 -6.15 -30.62
CA PRO A 66 -27.42 -5.72 -29.22
C PRO A 66 -25.99 -5.49 -28.70
N LEU A 67 -25.76 -4.39 -28.00
CA LEU A 67 -24.43 -3.99 -27.52
C LEU A 67 -23.78 -5.07 -26.65
N ARG A 68 -24.57 -5.71 -25.77
CA ARG A 68 -24.12 -6.84 -24.94
C ARG A 68 -23.57 -8.00 -25.77
N ASP A 69 -24.18 -8.31 -26.90
CA ASP A 69 -23.72 -9.36 -27.81
C ASP A 69 -22.44 -8.93 -28.56
N LEU A 70 -22.35 -7.66 -28.96
CA LEU A 70 -21.18 -7.09 -29.64
C LEU A 70 -19.93 -7.04 -28.75
N LEU A 71 -20.11 -6.79 -27.45
CA LEU A 71 -19.02 -6.76 -26.48
C LEU A 71 -18.61 -8.15 -25.97
N THR A 72 -19.36 -9.21 -26.31
CA THR A 72 -19.07 -10.58 -25.85
C THR A 72 -18.02 -11.24 -26.76
N PRO A 73 -16.80 -11.53 -26.25
CA PRO A 73 -15.75 -12.19 -27.03
C PRO A 73 -16.05 -13.69 -27.20
N GLU A 74 -15.18 -14.38 -27.94
CA GLU A 74 -15.24 -15.83 -28.11
C GLU A 74 -15.06 -16.55 -26.77
N GLN A 75 -15.63 -17.74 -26.61
CA GLN A 75 -15.63 -18.47 -25.33
C GLN A 75 -14.23 -18.80 -24.82
N GLU A 76 -13.25 -18.95 -25.72
CA GLU A 76 -11.84 -19.21 -25.40
C GLU A 76 -11.12 -17.97 -24.83
N GLU A 77 -11.64 -16.77 -25.11
CA GLU A 77 -11.11 -15.50 -24.60
C GLU A 77 -11.87 -15.03 -23.34
N GLN A 78 -12.93 -15.74 -22.93
CA GLN A 78 -13.71 -15.41 -21.75
C GLN A 78 -12.99 -15.90 -20.48
N ILE A 79 -12.82 -15.00 -19.52
CA ILE A 79 -12.24 -15.31 -18.22
C ILE A 79 -13.34 -15.88 -17.33
N SER A 80 -13.06 -17.01 -16.67
CA SER A 80 -14.01 -17.64 -15.74
C SER A 80 -14.24 -16.75 -14.53
N GLY A 81 -15.50 -16.51 -14.17
CA GLY A 81 -15.89 -15.62 -13.06
C GLY A 81 -16.20 -14.18 -13.51
N ASP A 82 -15.68 -13.75 -14.66
CA ASP A 82 -15.94 -12.42 -15.20
C ASP A 82 -17.24 -12.33 -16.03
N GLY A 83 -17.67 -11.10 -16.28
CA GLY A 83 -18.71 -10.75 -17.25
C GLY A 83 -18.17 -9.81 -18.34
N ILE A 84 -19.07 -9.06 -18.99
CA ILE A 84 -18.71 -8.07 -20.04
C ILE A 84 -17.66 -7.08 -19.52
N PHE A 85 -17.81 -6.67 -18.26
CA PHE A 85 -16.79 -5.97 -17.51
C PHE A 85 -16.15 -6.97 -16.54
N PRO A 86 -14.83 -6.84 -16.28
CA PRO A 86 -14.19 -7.64 -15.26
C PRO A 86 -14.86 -7.42 -13.90
N GLN A 87 -14.87 -8.46 -13.08
CA GLN A 87 -15.55 -8.50 -11.79
C GLN A 87 -15.14 -7.36 -10.86
N GLU A 88 -13.86 -7.01 -10.85
CA GLU A 88 -13.29 -5.88 -10.10
C GLU A 88 -13.91 -4.51 -10.46
N PHE A 89 -14.54 -4.36 -11.64
CA PHE A 89 -15.22 -3.11 -12.05
C PHE A 89 -16.71 -3.10 -11.69
N GLY A 90 -17.18 -4.09 -10.93
CA GLY A 90 -18.53 -4.14 -10.38
C GLY A 90 -18.80 -3.00 -9.38
N PRO A 91 -20.08 -2.73 -9.08
CA PRO A 91 -20.45 -1.63 -8.19
C PRO A 91 -19.91 -1.83 -6.76
N GLN A 92 -19.80 -3.08 -6.29
CA GLN A 92 -19.25 -3.41 -4.96
C GLN A 92 -17.83 -2.90 -4.74
N GLN A 93 -17.01 -2.83 -5.80
CA GLN A 93 -15.62 -2.40 -5.70
C GLN A 93 -15.42 -0.96 -6.17
N MET A 94 -16.25 -0.51 -7.12
CA MET A 94 -16.11 0.81 -7.74
C MET A 94 -16.81 1.93 -6.96
N LEU A 95 -17.93 1.63 -6.30
CA LEU A 95 -18.68 2.61 -5.52
C LEU A 95 -18.26 2.66 -4.05
N THR A 96 -17.84 1.51 -3.50
CA THR A 96 -17.32 1.46 -2.12
C THR A 96 -15.95 2.14 -2.03
N CYS A 97 -15.60 2.55 -0.82
CA CYS A 97 -14.29 3.13 -0.49
C CYS A 97 -13.67 2.37 0.68
N GLY A 98 -12.34 2.26 0.72
CA GLY A 98 -11.66 1.70 1.89
C GLY A 98 -12.00 2.46 3.18
N PRO A 99 -11.89 1.83 4.36
CA PRO A 99 -12.27 2.44 5.63
C PRO A 99 -11.37 3.64 5.97
N ILE A 100 -11.98 4.82 6.09
CA ILE A 100 -11.27 6.07 6.41
C ILE A 100 -11.83 6.69 7.69
N THR A 101 -13.16 6.75 7.83
CA THR A 101 -13.79 7.33 9.01
C THR A 101 -13.91 6.31 10.15
N ALA A 102 -14.12 6.79 11.37
CA ALA A 102 -14.37 5.90 12.51
C ALA A 102 -15.62 5.03 12.31
N GLU A 103 -16.63 5.52 11.59
CA GLU A 103 -17.83 4.75 11.25
C GLU A 103 -17.53 3.67 10.21
N ASP A 104 -16.71 3.96 9.20
CA ASP A 104 -16.29 2.95 8.21
C ASP A 104 -15.48 1.84 8.87
N TYR A 105 -14.52 2.20 9.73
CA TYR A 105 -13.79 1.22 10.52
C TYR A 105 -14.73 0.39 11.39
N ARG A 106 -15.76 0.99 11.99
CA ARG A 106 -16.76 0.27 12.77
C ARG A 106 -17.56 -0.71 11.89
N ARG A 107 -18.04 -0.30 10.71
CA ARG A 107 -18.74 -1.19 9.76
C ARG A 107 -17.85 -2.37 9.35
N ALA A 108 -16.62 -2.08 8.92
CA ALA A 108 -15.69 -3.09 8.44
C ALA A 108 -15.23 -4.06 9.55
N LEU A 109 -15.02 -3.57 10.77
CA LEU A 109 -14.66 -4.44 11.91
C LEU A 109 -15.83 -5.29 12.40
N LEU A 110 -17.07 -4.79 12.31
CA LEU A 110 -18.29 -5.55 12.62
C LEU A 110 -18.59 -6.65 11.59
N ASP A 111 -18.00 -6.56 10.41
CA ASP A 111 -18.13 -7.57 9.36
C ASP A 111 -17.21 -8.78 9.58
N LEU A 112 -16.12 -8.62 10.34
CA LEU A 112 -15.15 -9.69 10.56
C LEU A 112 -15.78 -10.95 11.18
N HIS A 113 -15.53 -12.08 10.53
CA HIS A 113 -16.16 -13.36 10.84
C HIS A 113 -15.11 -14.45 11.06
N SER A 114 -15.44 -15.47 11.87
CA SER A 114 -14.52 -16.58 12.18
C SER A 114 -14.05 -17.37 10.95
N ASP A 115 -14.90 -17.40 9.91
CA ASP A 115 -14.71 -18.24 8.73
C ASP A 115 -13.82 -17.57 7.68
N ASP A 116 -13.51 -16.27 7.83
CA ASP A 116 -12.69 -15.49 6.89
C ASP A 116 -11.26 -16.04 6.72
N THR A 117 -10.81 -16.95 7.59
CA THR A 117 -9.45 -17.53 7.58
C THR A 117 -9.39 -18.99 7.15
N LEU A 118 -10.53 -19.64 6.94
CA LEU A 118 -10.59 -21.08 6.70
C LEU A 118 -11.21 -21.38 5.32
N ASN A 119 -10.40 -21.90 4.41
CA ASN A 119 -10.86 -22.67 3.24
C ASN A 119 -11.48 -24.01 3.66
N SER A 120 -12.33 -24.04 4.70
CA SER A 120 -12.98 -25.24 5.18
C SER A 120 -14.47 -25.19 4.87
N ASP A 121 -14.93 -26.16 4.09
CA ASP A 121 -16.34 -26.42 3.72
C ASP A 121 -17.28 -26.72 4.92
N ASP A 122 -16.85 -26.48 6.17
CA ASP A 122 -17.62 -26.72 7.40
C ASP A 122 -18.32 -25.43 7.87
N THR A 123 -19.16 -24.85 7.00
CA THR A 123 -19.88 -23.56 7.19
C THR A 123 -21.04 -23.62 8.20
N VAL A 124 -20.98 -24.50 9.20
CA VAL A 124 -22.16 -24.78 10.06
C VAL A 124 -22.13 -24.01 11.39
N HIS A 125 -20.97 -23.48 11.82
CA HIS A 125 -20.80 -22.89 13.16
C HIS A 125 -19.93 -21.61 13.24
N GLY A 126 -19.93 -20.78 12.20
CA GLY A 126 -19.23 -19.50 12.23
C GLY A 126 -19.94 -18.42 13.06
N TYR A 127 -19.19 -17.42 13.52
CA TYR A 127 -19.69 -16.27 14.26
C TYR A 127 -18.94 -14.97 13.95
N PHE A 128 -19.62 -13.83 14.08
CA PHE A 128 -18.98 -12.51 14.02
C PHE A 128 -18.10 -12.29 15.25
N LEU A 129 -16.91 -11.74 15.03
CA LEU A 129 -15.91 -11.61 16.10
C LEU A 129 -16.30 -10.54 17.14
N PHE A 130 -16.95 -9.47 16.69
CA PHE A 130 -17.27 -8.31 17.50
C PHE A 130 -18.76 -7.97 17.43
N ASN A 131 -19.34 -7.66 18.59
CA ASN A 131 -20.70 -7.15 18.70
C ASN A 131 -20.73 -5.62 18.55
N ASP A 132 -19.68 -4.93 19.00
CA ASP A 132 -19.50 -3.49 18.86
C ASP A 132 -18.01 -3.11 18.89
N VAL A 133 -17.70 -1.96 18.28
CA VAL A 133 -16.34 -1.47 18.13
C VAL A 133 -16.34 0.06 18.21
N LEU A 134 -15.32 0.61 18.88
CA LEU A 134 -15.10 2.05 18.97
C LEU A 134 -13.65 2.39 18.69
N LEU A 135 -13.42 3.21 17.66
CA LEU A 135 -12.12 3.81 17.35
C LEU A 135 -12.12 5.27 17.81
N ILE A 136 -11.18 5.65 18.68
CA ILE A 136 -10.98 7.04 19.12
C ILE A 136 -9.56 7.49 18.91
N CYS A 137 -9.36 8.80 18.75
CA CYS A 137 -8.04 9.40 18.81
C CYS A 137 -7.41 9.17 20.18
N GLU A 138 -6.08 8.96 20.21
CA GLU A 138 -5.33 8.81 21.46
C GLU A 138 -5.53 10.04 22.38
N PRO A 139 -5.97 9.84 23.65
CA PRO A 139 -6.19 10.92 24.61
C PRO A 139 -4.94 11.78 24.80
N GLU A 140 -5.10 13.10 24.92
CA GLU A 140 -3.98 14.04 24.89
C GLU A 140 -2.88 13.75 25.93
N GLY A 141 -3.26 13.34 27.14
CA GLY A 141 -2.33 13.01 28.22
C GLY A 141 -1.61 11.66 28.08
N GLN A 142 -1.98 10.84 27.08
CA GLN A 142 -1.39 9.52 26.85
C GLN A 142 -0.76 9.38 25.46
N ARG A 143 -0.65 10.49 24.72
CA ARG A 143 0.00 10.47 23.41
C ARG A 143 1.43 9.99 23.50
N TYR A 144 1.92 9.43 22.39
CA TYR A 144 3.33 9.11 22.26
C TYR A 144 4.16 10.41 22.36
N GLU A 145 4.96 10.50 23.43
CA GLU A 145 5.81 11.64 23.75
C GLU A 145 7.27 11.23 23.72
N TYR A 146 8.10 12.09 23.16
CA TYR A 146 9.56 11.95 23.11
C TYR A 146 10.21 13.32 23.25
N TRP A 147 11.52 13.34 23.52
CA TRP A 147 12.25 14.56 23.90
C TRP A 147 13.49 14.74 23.05
N TYR A 148 13.82 15.98 22.72
CA TYR A 148 15.05 16.35 22.03
C TYR A 148 15.98 17.12 22.98
N ASN A 149 17.17 16.58 23.24
CA ASN A 149 18.21 17.24 24.02
C ASN A 149 19.09 18.09 23.10
N LYS A 150 19.04 19.42 23.24
CA LYS A 150 19.78 20.36 22.38
C LYS A 150 21.31 20.31 22.58
N GLU A 151 21.78 20.02 23.79
CA GLU A 151 23.21 20.02 24.11
C GLU A 151 23.93 18.81 23.50
N LYS A 152 23.33 17.63 23.66
CA LYS A 152 23.83 16.36 23.13
C LYS A 152 23.37 16.07 21.71
N ARG A 153 22.28 16.72 21.27
CA ARG A 153 21.64 16.53 19.96
C ARG A 153 21.10 15.11 19.78
N GLU A 154 20.43 14.64 20.81
CA GLU A 154 19.93 13.26 20.94
C GLU A 154 18.41 13.27 21.21
N TYR A 155 17.68 12.36 20.57
CA TYR A 155 16.28 12.09 20.84
C TYR A 155 16.12 10.94 21.85
N ARG A 156 15.25 11.15 22.83
CA ARG A 156 15.14 10.31 24.04
C ARG A 156 13.69 10.02 24.38
N PHE A 157 13.45 8.92 25.09
CA PHE A 157 12.13 8.58 25.64
C PHE A 157 11.84 9.25 27.00
N LYS A 158 12.79 10.00 27.55
CA LYS A 158 12.67 10.67 28.85
C LYS A 158 13.19 12.08 28.80
N ASN A 159 12.54 12.94 29.57
CA ASN A 159 13.01 14.28 29.84
C ASN A 159 14.20 14.26 30.81
N SER A 160 15.29 14.94 30.45
CA SER A 160 16.44 15.20 31.33
C SER A 160 16.44 16.57 32.00
N GLY A 161 15.39 17.36 31.80
CA GLY A 161 15.11 18.64 32.46
C GLY A 161 15.15 19.85 31.52
N THR A 162 16.04 19.84 30.52
CA THR A 162 16.25 20.92 29.54
C THR A 162 15.77 20.56 28.13
N ASP A 163 15.07 19.43 27.96
CA ASP A 163 14.75 18.88 26.65
C ASP A 163 13.46 19.46 26.08
N GLY A 164 13.42 19.66 24.75
CA GLY A 164 12.20 20.03 24.03
C GLY A 164 11.24 18.84 23.97
N LYS A 165 10.02 18.98 24.51
CA LYS A 165 8.97 17.95 24.43
C LYS A 165 8.34 17.94 23.03
N LEU A 166 8.20 16.74 22.46
CA LEU A 166 7.55 16.48 21.18
C LEU A 166 6.45 15.43 21.38
N THR A 167 5.35 15.56 20.65
CA THR A 167 4.17 14.67 20.78
C THR A 167 3.72 14.23 19.42
N LEU A 168 3.68 12.92 19.21
CA LEU A 168 3.22 12.29 17.98
C LEU A 168 1.70 12.42 17.84
N ARG A 169 1.25 12.61 16.60
CA ARG A 169 -0.16 12.70 16.20
C ARG A 169 -0.48 11.56 15.23
N GLY A 170 -1.77 11.25 15.07
CA GLY A 170 -2.25 10.19 14.17
C GLY A 170 -2.35 8.80 14.80
N ASN A 171 -2.16 8.67 16.11
CA ASN A 171 -2.41 7.43 16.82
C ASN A 171 -3.86 7.32 17.29
N TYR A 172 -4.40 6.10 17.25
CA TYR A 172 -5.75 5.77 17.67
C TYR A 172 -5.77 4.62 18.67
N TRP A 173 -6.80 4.60 19.51
CA TRP A 173 -7.14 3.47 20.38
C TRP A 173 -8.40 2.79 19.88
N LEU A 174 -8.36 1.47 19.88
CA LEU A 174 -9.44 0.61 19.41
C LEU A 174 -10.02 -0.17 20.58
N TYR A 175 -11.29 0.09 20.92
CA TYR A 175 -12.04 -0.65 21.92
C TYR A 175 -12.89 -1.70 21.22
N LEU A 176 -12.80 -2.94 21.70
CA LEU A 176 -13.48 -4.09 21.10
C LEU A 176 -14.44 -4.70 22.12
N LEU A 177 -15.71 -4.81 21.73
CA LEU A 177 -16.70 -5.60 22.44
C LEU A 177 -16.79 -6.97 21.75
N PRO A 178 -16.13 -8.02 22.29
CA PRO A 178 -16.09 -9.33 21.66
C PRO A 178 -17.47 -10.01 21.66
N SER A 179 -17.68 -10.94 20.73
CA SER A 179 -18.75 -11.93 20.84
C SER A 179 -18.46 -12.96 21.94
N ARG A 180 -19.49 -13.68 22.40
CA ARG A 180 -19.39 -14.67 23.47
C ARG A 180 -18.38 -15.78 23.11
N GLU A 181 -18.35 -16.15 21.85
CA GLU A 181 -17.43 -17.14 21.28
C GLU A 181 -16.00 -16.60 21.26
N THR A 182 -15.81 -15.34 20.84
CA THR A 182 -14.51 -14.66 20.85
C THR A 182 -13.93 -14.50 22.25
N GLU A 183 -14.76 -14.34 23.29
CA GLU A 183 -14.29 -14.34 24.68
C GLU A 183 -13.55 -15.63 25.04
N THR A 184 -14.01 -16.78 24.51
CA THR A 184 -13.41 -18.09 24.79
C THR A 184 -12.13 -18.34 24.00
N ASN A 185 -12.04 -17.83 22.77
CA ASN A 185 -10.88 -18.00 21.90
C ASN A 185 -10.42 -16.67 21.27
N LYS A 186 -9.73 -15.86 22.06
CA LYS A 186 -9.22 -14.54 21.61
C LYS A 186 -8.12 -14.63 20.54
N THR A 187 -7.35 -15.71 20.51
CA THR A 187 -6.14 -15.80 19.66
C THR A 187 -6.46 -15.80 18.16
N GLN A 188 -7.53 -16.50 17.77
CA GLN A 188 -8.00 -16.49 16.37
C GLN A 188 -8.49 -15.10 15.97
N ALA A 189 -9.29 -14.46 16.80
CA ALA A 189 -9.81 -13.12 16.54
C ALA A 189 -8.70 -12.06 16.49
N GLU A 190 -7.69 -12.17 17.35
CA GLU A 190 -6.51 -11.30 17.32
C GLU A 190 -5.74 -11.42 16.01
N LYS A 191 -5.58 -12.64 15.47
CA LYS A 191 -4.90 -12.86 14.19
C LYS A 191 -5.67 -12.18 13.04
N ILE A 192 -6.99 -12.41 12.96
CA ILE A 192 -7.86 -11.82 11.93
C ILE A 192 -7.82 -10.29 12.02
N LEU A 193 -7.96 -9.75 13.23
CA LEU A 193 -7.90 -8.31 13.48
C LEU A 193 -6.55 -7.71 13.06
N GLN A 194 -5.43 -8.37 13.37
CA GLN A 194 -4.11 -7.88 12.98
C GLN A 194 -3.91 -7.87 11.46
N GLU A 195 -4.41 -8.89 10.76
CA GLU A 195 -4.41 -8.93 9.30
C GLU A 195 -5.27 -7.80 8.72
N PHE A 196 -6.48 -7.61 9.24
CA PHE A 196 -7.37 -6.51 8.85
C PHE A 196 -6.73 -5.13 9.05
N LEU A 197 -6.15 -4.86 10.24
CA LEU A 197 -5.52 -3.58 10.55
C LEU A 197 -4.26 -3.33 9.71
N LYS A 198 -3.54 -4.40 9.33
CA LYS A 198 -2.40 -4.31 8.41
C LYS A 198 -2.86 -3.93 7.00
N ASP A 199 -3.97 -4.52 6.54
CA ASP A 199 -4.50 -4.31 5.20
C ASP A 199 -5.29 -3.01 5.05
N ASN A 200 -5.74 -2.37 6.15
CA ASN A 200 -6.55 -1.14 6.13
C ASN A 200 -5.88 0.03 6.86
N ARG A 201 -4.56 0.15 6.74
CA ARG A 201 -3.79 1.19 7.44
C ARG A 201 -3.68 2.47 6.61
N ASN A 202 -4.28 3.54 7.09
CA ASN A 202 -4.19 4.85 6.44
C ASN A 202 -2.84 5.55 6.64
N LEU A 203 -2.54 6.48 5.73
CA LEU A 203 -1.29 7.23 5.71
C LEU A 203 -1.15 8.17 6.92
N GLY A 204 -0.09 8.00 7.70
CA GLY A 204 0.15 8.80 8.91
C GLY A 204 -0.65 8.33 10.12
N GLU A 205 -1.42 7.25 9.99
CA GLU A 205 -2.32 6.74 11.03
C GLU A 205 -1.89 5.35 11.53
N PHE A 206 -2.09 5.12 12.84
CA PHE A 206 -1.74 3.85 13.47
C PHE A 206 -2.59 3.56 14.72
N VAL A 207 -3.09 2.33 14.84
CA VAL A 207 -3.75 1.88 16.08
C VAL A 207 -2.66 1.53 17.11
N SER A 208 -2.44 2.41 18.08
CA SER A 208 -1.38 2.25 19.08
C SER A 208 -1.78 1.29 20.20
N LYS A 209 -3.07 1.19 20.50
CA LYS A 209 -3.59 0.38 21.61
C LYS A 209 -4.90 -0.29 21.21
N ILE A 210 -4.95 -1.60 21.43
CA ILE A 210 -6.17 -2.41 21.29
C ILE A 210 -6.63 -2.78 22.70
N ILE A 211 -7.88 -2.46 23.01
CA ILE A 211 -8.49 -2.62 24.33
C ILE A 211 -9.64 -3.61 24.18
N TRP A 212 -9.42 -4.83 24.66
CA TRP A 212 -10.47 -5.83 24.81
C TRP A 212 -11.28 -5.51 26.06
N LEU A 213 -12.58 -5.25 25.91
CA LEU A 213 -13.45 -5.01 27.05
C LEU A 213 -13.65 -6.31 27.84
N GLU A 214 -13.71 -6.20 29.16
CA GLU A 214 -13.93 -7.33 30.05
C GLU A 214 -15.42 -7.53 30.33
N PRO A 215 -15.95 -8.76 30.28
CA PRO A 215 -17.34 -9.01 30.60
C PRO A 215 -17.58 -8.86 32.11
N VAL A 216 -18.68 -8.21 32.49
CA VAL A 216 -19.24 -8.28 33.83
C VAL A 216 -20.60 -8.96 33.78
N ASP A 217 -20.77 -10.03 34.56
CA ASP A 217 -22.01 -10.79 34.57
C ASP A 217 -23.16 -9.94 35.13
N LEU A 218 -24.21 -9.81 34.33
CA LEU A 218 -25.43 -9.10 34.67
C LEU A 218 -26.50 -10.13 35.08
N PRO A 219 -26.73 -10.35 36.39
CA PRO A 219 -27.66 -11.36 36.89
C PRO A 219 -29.10 -10.83 36.85
N LEU A 220 -29.62 -10.61 35.64
CA LEU A 220 -30.97 -10.08 35.44
C LEU A 220 -32.03 -11.10 35.88
N GLN A 221 -32.83 -10.76 36.87
CA GLN A 221 -33.90 -11.61 37.38
C GLN A 221 -35.23 -11.17 36.78
N ILE A 222 -35.90 -12.07 36.05
CA ILE A 222 -37.16 -11.79 35.36
C ILE A 222 -38.19 -12.85 35.75
N ASP A 223 -39.34 -12.41 36.26
CA ASP A 223 -40.50 -13.28 36.51
C ASP A 223 -41.60 -12.94 35.51
N ILE A 224 -42.05 -13.93 34.74
CA ILE A 224 -43.02 -13.75 33.64
C ILE A 224 -44.25 -14.62 33.87
N GLN A 225 -45.42 -14.03 33.74
CA GLN A 225 -46.70 -14.71 33.74
C GLN A 225 -47.17 -14.95 32.29
N LEU A 226 -47.57 -16.17 31.97
CA LEU A 226 -48.04 -16.56 30.64
C LEU A 226 -49.57 -16.51 30.50
N ASN A 227 -50.04 -16.35 29.26
CA ASN A 227 -51.46 -16.48 28.91
C ASN A 227 -51.94 -17.93 29.00
N ASP A 228 -53.25 -18.10 29.17
CA ASP A 228 -53.92 -19.39 29.37
C ASP A 228 -53.81 -20.37 28.18
N ASP A 229 -53.48 -19.90 26.98
CA ASP A 229 -53.51 -20.63 25.71
C ASP A 229 -52.13 -21.01 25.15
N VAL A 230 -51.06 -20.79 25.92
CA VAL A 230 -49.69 -21.07 25.49
C VAL A 230 -49.41 -22.57 25.41
N LYS A 231 -48.90 -23.03 24.25
CA LYS A 231 -48.53 -24.44 24.00
C LYS A 231 -47.01 -24.68 23.93
N ASP A 232 -46.23 -23.70 23.50
CA ASP A 232 -44.79 -23.84 23.29
C ASP A 232 -44.02 -22.86 24.21
N ILE A 233 -43.66 -23.34 25.39
CA ILE A 233 -42.98 -22.53 26.41
C ILE A 233 -41.50 -22.34 26.07
N ALA A 234 -40.89 -23.31 25.37
CA ALA A 234 -39.50 -23.24 24.93
C ALA A 234 -39.29 -22.10 23.92
N ASP A 235 -40.21 -21.94 22.96
CA ASP A 235 -40.23 -20.83 22.00
C ASP A 235 -40.34 -19.46 22.69
N ILE A 236 -41.20 -19.34 23.70
CA ILE A 236 -41.32 -18.09 24.47
C ILE A 236 -40.03 -17.78 25.23
N LEU A 237 -39.42 -18.79 25.87
CA LEU A 237 -38.17 -18.63 26.60
C LEU A 237 -37.02 -18.20 25.66
N ALA A 238 -36.91 -18.83 24.49
CA ALA A 238 -35.96 -18.43 23.45
C ALA A 238 -36.16 -16.96 23.02
N LYS A 239 -37.41 -16.53 22.77
CA LYS A 239 -37.73 -15.14 22.42
C LYS A 239 -37.42 -14.14 23.53
N ILE A 240 -37.69 -14.50 24.79
CA ILE A 240 -37.32 -13.67 25.95
C ILE A 240 -35.81 -13.50 26.01
N TYR A 241 -35.07 -14.60 25.88
CA TYR A 241 -33.60 -14.58 25.86
C TYR A 241 -33.06 -13.67 24.75
N MET A 242 -33.51 -13.87 23.51
CA MET A 242 -33.09 -13.06 22.36
C MET A 242 -33.41 -11.57 22.55
N THR A 243 -34.62 -11.25 23.03
CA THR A 243 -35.05 -9.86 23.27
C THR A 243 -34.22 -9.20 24.38
N ALA A 244 -33.88 -9.95 25.44
CA ALA A 244 -33.06 -9.44 26.52
C ALA A 244 -31.60 -9.20 26.07
N GLU A 245 -31.02 -10.13 25.31
CA GLU A 245 -29.68 -9.96 24.72
C GLU A 245 -29.63 -8.73 23.81
N GLU A 246 -30.60 -8.55 22.91
CA GLU A 246 -30.65 -7.43 21.96
C GLU A 246 -30.72 -6.05 22.66
N ILE A 247 -31.44 -5.96 23.77
CA ILE A 247 -31.53 -4.71 24.56
C ILE A 247 -30.23 -4.40 25.31
N VAL A 248 -29.56 -5.43 25.84
CA VAL A 248 -28.29 -5.25 26.59
C VAL A 248 -27.15 -4.94 25.61
N ILE A 249 -27.06 -5.71 24.52
CA ILE A 249 -26.07 -5.58 23.46
C ILE A 249 -26.81 -5.49 22.13
N GLU A 250 -26.96 -4.26 21.64
CA GLU A 250 -27.56 -3.96 20.35
C GLU A 250 -26.61 -4.39 19.23
N LYS A 251 -27.04 -5.33 18.39
CA LYS A 251 -26.27 -5.86 17.27
C LYS A 251 -26.66 -5.15 15.97
N PRO A 252 -25.72 -4.94 15.03
CA PRO A 252 -26.04 -4.36 13.73
C PRO A 252 -26.91 -5.32 12.90
N LEU A 253 -27.94 -4.78 12.25
CA LEU A 253 -28.76 -5.50 11.28
C LEU A 253 -28.05 -5.53 9.92
N ARG A 254 -28.14 -6.67 9.23
CA ARG A 254 -27.49 -6.91 7.93
C ARG A 254 -28.53 -7.27 6.88
N TYR A 255 -28.34 -6.76 5.66
CA TYR A 255 -29.27 -6.97 4.55
C TYR A 255 -28.55 -7.44 3.30
N THR A 256 -29.22 -8.25 2.48
CA THR A 256 -28.74 -8.56 1.14
C THR A 256 -28.94 -7.37 0.21
N THR A 257 -28.15 -7.31 -0.86
CA THR A 257 -28.27 -6.25 -1.87
C THR A 257 -29.67 -6.23 -2.50
N GLU A 258 -30.30 -7.39 -2.76
CA GLU A 258 -31.66 -7.44 -3.30
C GLU A 258 -32.69 -6.92 -2.31
N ALA A 259 -32.56 -7.26 -1.02
CA ALA A 259 -33.49 -6.81 0.01
C ALA A 259 -33.47 -5.28 0.15
N MET A 260 -32.30 -4.65 0.08
CA MET A 260 -32.19 -3.19 0.10
C MET A 260 -32.79 -2.54 -1.16
N LYS A 261 -32.58 -3.13 -2.35
CA LYS A 261 -33.21 -2.66 -3.59
C LYS A 261 -34.74 -2.73 -3.50
N GLU A 262 -35.29 -3.79 -2.93
CA GLU A 262 -36.74 -3.94 -2.71
C GLU A 262 -37.29 -2.93 -1.70
N GLN A 263 -36.47 -2.52 -0.71
CA GLN A 263 -36.80 -1.45 0.25
C GLN A 263 -36.73 -0.03 -0.36
N GLY A 264 -36.25 0.10 -1.61
CA GLY A 264 -36.20 1.36 -2.35
C GLY A 264 -34.88 2.12 -2.25
N TYR A 265 -33.83 1.52 -1.67
CA TYR A 265 -32.50 2.10 -1.68
C TYR A 265 -31.91 2.12 -3.10
N SER A 266 -31.22 3.21 -3.43
CA SER A 266 -30.42 3.31 -4.65
C SER A 266 -29.09 2.54 -4.51
N ASN A 267 -28.47 2.19 -5.64
CA ASN A 267 -27.13 1.56 -5.60
C ASN A 267 -26.10 2.44 -4.89
N GLU A 268 -26.15 3.76 -5.06
CA GLU A 268 -25.21 4.69 -4.41
C GLU A 268 -25.34 4.63 -2.88
N GLU A 269 -26.56 4.50 -2.35
CA GLU A 269 -26.80 4.37 -0.90
C GLU A 269 -26.43 2.98 -0.36
N ILE A 270 -26.61 1.92 -1.17
CA ILE A 270 -26.27 0.55 -0.75
C ILE A 270 -24.76 0.38 -0.62
N PHE A 271 -24.00 0.90 -1.59
CA PHE A 271 -22.55 0.72 -1.69
C PHE A 271 -21.77 1.88 -1.05
N ASP A 272 -22.39 2.65 -0.14
CA ASP A 272 -21.72 3.70 0.61
C ASP A 272 -20.88 3.11 1.75
N GLY A 273 -19.62 3.56 1.87
CA GLY A 273 -18.65 3.05 2.83
C GLY A 273 -17.81 1.86 2.34
N PRO A 274 -17.28 1.04 3.26
CA PRO A 274 -16.40 -0.08 2.93
C PRO A 274 -17.16 -1.27 2.35
N TYR A 275 -16.45 -2.08 1.55
CA TYR A 275 -17.02 -3.32 1.05
C TYR A 275 -17.19 -4.32 2.22
N LEU A 276 -18.43 -4.74 2.45
CA LEU A 276 -18.80 -5.72 3.46
C LEU A 276 -19.08 -7.07 2.78
N HIS A 277 -18.43 -8.12 3.26
CA HIS A 277 -18.57 -9.47 2.74
C HIS A 277 -19.84 -10.14 3.26
N HIS A 278 -20.26 -9.82 4.49
CA HIS A 278 -21.32 -10.56 5.17
C HIS A 278 -22.66 -9.83 5.26
N GLY A 279 -22.94 -8.95 4.29
CA GLY A 279 -24.18 -8.19 4.16
C GLY A 279 -24.02 -6.71 4.54
N TRP A 280 -24.94 -5.88 4.05
CA TRP A 280 -24.84 -4.43 4.19
C TRP A 280 -25.42 -3.92 5.50
N ILE A 281 -24.73 -2.95 6.11
CA ILE A 281 -25.11 -2.29 7.38
C ILE A 281 -25.39 -0.79 7.09
N PRO A 282 -26.60 -0.44 6.61
CA PRO A 282 -26.93 0.95 6.29
C PRO A 282 -26.94 1.84 7.54
N GLU A 283 -27.53 1.34 8.63
CA GLU A 283 -27.63 2.04 9.91
C GLU A 283 -26.81 1.32 10.97
N LEU A 284 -25.86 2.04 11.58
CA LEU A 284 -25.09 1.56 12.72
C LEU A 284 -25.88 1.76 14.02
N PRO A 285 -25.79 0.82 14.99
CA PRO A 285 -26.30 1.04 16.34
C PRO A 285 -25.72 2.32 16.97
N PRO A 286 -26.43 2.98 17.91
CA PRO A 286 -25.94 4.16 18.61
C PRO A 286 -24.53 3.96 19.18
N LEU A 287 -23.66 4.95 18.98
CA LEU A 287 -22.27 4.88 19.41
C LEU A 287 -22.18 4.92 20.95
N LYS A 288 -21.60 3.87 21.55
CA LYS A 288 -21.32 3.81 22.98
C LYS A 288 -19.88 4.23 23.25
N ASN A 289 -19.67 5.19 24.15
CA ASN A 289 -18.32 5.62 24.53
C ASN A 289 -17.75 4.73 25.64
N TYR A 290 -16.86 3.81 25.27
CA TYR A 290 -16.19 2.89 26.19
C TYR A 290 -15.03 3.52 26.99
N ASP A 291 -14.67 4.79 26.70
CA ASP A 291 -13.67 5.53 27.48
C ASP A 291 -14.24 6.14 28.77
N CYS A 292 -15.55 6.04 28.98
CA CYS A 292 -16.28 6.51 30.16
C CYS A 292 -17.13 5.37 30.76
N PRO A 293 -17.66 5.52 31.99
CA PRO A 293 -18.65 4.58 32.53
C PRO A 293 -19.87 4.47 31.62
N ILE A 294 -20.36 3.25 31.42
CA ILE A 294 -21.52 2.96 30.57
C ILE A 294 -22.79 3.07 31.40
N GLU A 295 -23.79 3.78 30.89
CA GLU A 295 -25.14 3.82 31.46
C GLU A 295 -26.01 2.77 30.75
N LEU A 296 -26.50 1.78 31.50
CA LEU A 296 -27.37 0.71 31.02
C LEU A 296 -28.79 0.95 31.53
N ASN A 297 -29.73 1.21 30.63
CA ASN A 297 -31.15 1.40 30.94
C ASN A 297 -31.97 0.20 30.43
N LEU A 298 -32.62 -0.54 31.35
CA LEU A 298 -33.45 -1.70 31.02
C LEU A 298 -34.96 -1.40 31.03
N SER A 299 -35.38 -0.15 31.21
CA SER A 299 -36.81 0.21 31.16
C SER A 299 -37.51 -0.18 29.84
N PRO A 300 -36.88 -0.10 28.65
CA PRO A 300 -37.53 -0.50 27.40
C PRO A 300 -37.77 -2.02 27.30
N LEU A 301 -37.01 -2.82 28.06
CA LEU A 301 -37.09 -4.29 28.01
C LEU A 301 -38.49 -4.79 28.39
N VAL A 302 -39.11 -4.19 29.41
CA VAL A 302 -40.47 -4.58 29.85
C VAL A 302 -41.47 -4.47 28.70
N ASN A 303 -41.44 -3.35 27.97
CA ASN A 303 -42.36 -3.11 26.86
C ASN A 303 -42.13 -4.12 25.73
N ARG A 304 -40.86 -4.41 25.40
CA ARG A 304 -40.51 -5.42 24.39
C ARG A 304 -40.96 -6.82 24.79
N LEU A 305 -40.72 -7.22 26.05
CA LEU A 305 -41.15 -8.53 26.56
C LEU A 305 -42.68 -8.71 26.51
N LEU A 306 -43.44 -7.65 26.78
CA LEU A 306 -44.91 -7.68 26.69
C LEU A 306 -45.43 -7.83 25.23
N THR A 307 -44.62 -7.51 24.21
CA THR A 307 -45.02 -7.73 22.80
C THR A 307 -44.95 -9.20 22.38
N ILE A 308 -44.24 -10.04 23.13
CA ILE A 308 -44.09 -11.46 22.82
C ILE A 308 -45.44 -12.16 23.01
N LYS A 309 -45.98 -12.73 21.94
CA LYS A 309 -47.25 -13.45 21.96
C LYS A 309 -47.19 -14.61 22.96
N GLY A 310 -48.01 -14.54 24.01
CA GLY A 310 -48.08 -15.54 25.08
C GLY A 310 -47.60 -15.02 26.43
N VAL A 311 -46.93 -13.87 26.48
CA VAL A 311 -46.60 -13.15 27.72
C VAL A 311 -47.80 -12.31 28.16
N GLN A 312 -48.26 -12.50 29.40
CA GLN A 312 -49.35 -11.75 30.01
C GLN A 312 -48.83 -10.52 30.77
N SER A 313 -47.82 -10.71 31.61
CA SER A 313 -47.22 -9.65 32.43
C SER A 313 -45.82 -10.02 32.91
N VAL A 314 -44.98 -9.01 33.13
CA VAL A 314 -43.67 -9.15 33.80
C VAL A 314 -43.85 -8.72 35.26
N THR A 315 -43.70 -9.65 36.20
CA THR A 315 -43.97 -9.42 37.64
C THR A 315 -42.74 -8.98 38.42
N ARG A 316 -41.54 -9.28 37.93
CA ARG A 316 -40.27 -8.91 38.54
C ARG A 316 -39.25 -8.63 37.45
N LEU A 317 -38.49 -7.54 37.62
CA LEU A 317 -37.30 -7.23 36.83
C LEU A 317 -36.36 -6.44 37.74
N GLU A 318 -35.29 -7.09 38.16
CA GLU A 318 -34.26 -6.51 39.01
C GLU A 318 -32.94 -7.26 38.80
N LEU A 319 -31.83 -6.69 39.26
CA LEU A 319 -30.57 -7.43 39.28
C LEU A 319 -30.44 -8.22 40.58
N GLY A 320 -29.96 -9.46 40.47
CA GLY A 320 -29.55 -10.28 41.60
C GLY A 320 -28.29 -9.73 42.30
N LYS A 321 -27.50 -10.61 42.95
CA LYS A 321 -26.23 -10.19 43.53
C LYS A 321 -25.20 -9.92 42.42
N TYR A 322 -24.79 -8.67 42.28
CA TYR A 322 -23.75 -8.22 41.35
C TYR A 322 -22.55 -7.62 42.11
N ASP A 323 -21.44 -7.42 41.40
CA ASP A 323 -20.26 -6.75 41.95
C ASP A 323 -20.49 -5.25 42.07
N THR A 324 -20.64 -4.75 43.31
CA THR A 324 -20.88 -3.33 43.60
C THR A 324 -19.67 -2.43 43.33
N GLY A 325 -18.48 -3.00 43.12
CA GLY A 325 -17.30 -2.25 42.69
C GLY A 325 -17.31 -1.89 41.20
N ILE A 326 -18.03 -2.68 40.38
CA ILE A 326 -18.08 -2.55 38.93
C ILE A 326 -19.43 -1.99 38.46
N ILE A 327 -20.53 -2.44 39.08
CA ILE A 327 -21.90 -2.02 38.76
C ILE A 327 -22.50 -1.24 39.92
N SER A 328 -23.03 -0.05 39.64
CA SER A 328 -23.72 0.79 40.62
C SER A 328 -25.11 1.21 40.14
N PRO A 329 -26.15 1.16 40.98
CA PRO A 329 -27.48 1.62 40.60
C PRO A 329 -27.51 3.14 40.47
N GLN A 330 -28.33 3.66 39.57
CA GLN A 330 -28.57 5.09 39.45
C GLN A 330 -29.54 5.54 40.56
N LEU A 331 -29.19 6.62 41.28
CA LEU A 331 -29.92 7.05 42.50
C LEU A 331 -31.39 7.40 42.26
N ASP A 332 -31.75 7.86 41.06
CA ASP A 332 -33.09 8.35 40.73
C ASP A 332 -33.87 7.43 39.78
N ASP A 333 -33.31 6.27 39.40
CA ASP A 333 -33.95 5.33 38.46
C ASP A 333 -33.65 3.86 38.85
N ASN A 334 -34.71 3.12 39.19
CA ASN A 334 -34.63 1.71 39.58
C ASN A 334 -34.28 0.76 38.40
N TRP A 335 -34.27 1.26 37.17
CA TRP A 335 -34.08 0.49 35.94
C TRP A 335 -32.76 0.79 35.23
N SER A 336 -31.92 1.64 35.83
CA SER A 336 -30.66 2.08 35.25
C SER A 336 -29.46 1.78 36.14
N TRP A 337 -28.39 1.28 35.53
CA TRP A 337 -27.13 0.96 36.20
C TRP A 337 -25.96 1.59 35.47
N LYS A 338 -24.91 1.92 36.24
CA LYS A 338 -23.63 2.41 35.74
C LYS A 338 -22.59 1.32 35.87
N ILE A 339 -21.92 1.04 34.76
CA ILE A 339 -20.82 0.08 34.65
C ILE A 339 -19.52 0.87 34.51
N VAL A 340 -18.52 0.56 35.33
CA VAL A 340 -17.22 1.26 35.27
C VAL A 340 -16.51 1.03 33.93
N LYS A 341 -15.63 1.98 33.58
CA LYS A 341 -14.83 1.95 32.35
C LYS A 341 -14.09 0.61 32.18
N GLY A 342 -14.04 0.11 30.95
CA GLY A 342 -13.31 -1.11 30.58
C GLY A 342 -14.14 -2.40 30.65
N TYR A 343 -15.35 -2.33 31.22
CA TYR A 343 -16.26 -3.47 31.32
C TYR A 343 -17.49 -3.29 30.42
N TYR A 344 -18.11 -4.41 30.03
CA TYR A 344 -19.39 -4.44 29.35
C TYR A 344 -20.33 -5.48 29.98
N PRO A 345 -21.66 -5.27 29.94
CA PRO A 345 -22.60 -6.19 30.57
C PRO A 345 -22.74 -7.47 29.75
N ARG A 346 -22.52 -8.62 30.40
CA ARG A 346 -22.78 -9.96 29.86
C ARG A 346 -23.96 -10.58 30.58
N LEU A 347 -25.06 -10.77 29.87
CA LEU A 347 -26.30 -11.28 30.48
C LEU A 347 -26.16 -12.78 30.84
N TRP A 348 -26.52 -13.15 32.06
CA TRP A 348 -26.55 -14.55 32.53
C TRP A 348 -25.27 -15.38 32.32
N GLY A 349 -24.08 -14.80 32.46
CA GLY A 349 -22.82 -15.59 32.51
C GLY A 349 -22.39 -16.19 31.18
N GLN A 350 -21.43 -17.15 31.23
CA GLN A 350 -20.90 -17.81 30.03
C GLN A 350 -21.88 -18.77 29.36
N ASP A 351 -22.65 -19.55 30.14
CA ASP A 351 -23.69 -20.46 29.62
C ASP A 351 -25.07 -19.95 30.06
N PRO A 352 -25.63 -18.96 29.34
CA PRO A 352 -26.87 -18.32 29.74
C PRO A 352 -28.06 -19.28 29.68
N LEU A 353 -28.08 -20.18 28.68
CA LEU A 353 -29.16 -21.14 28.49
C LEU A 353 -29.22 -22.16 29.63
N ALA A 354 -28.08 -22.63 30.13
CA ALA A 354 -28.05 -23.47 31.32
C ALA A 354 -28.58 -22.73 32.55
N LEU A 355 -28.21 -21.45 32.71
CA LEU A 355 -28.64 -20.63 33.85
C LEU A 355 -30.13 -20.32 33.84
N ILE A 356 -30.71 -19.90 32.71
CA ILE A 356 -32.14 -19.55 32.62
C ILE A 356 -33.07 -20.77 32.68
N THR A 357 -32.58 -21.98 32.38
CA THR A 357 -33.36 -23.23 32.44
C THR A 357 -33.30 -23.93 33.80
N LEU A 358 -32.38 -23.52 34.68
CA LEU A 358 -32.25 -24.05 36.03
C LEU A 358 -33.51 -23.78 36.89
N PRO A 359 -34.05 -24.77 37.62
CA PRO A 359 -35.17 -24.56 38.54
C PRO A 359 -34.81 -23.56 39.65
N GLY A 360 -35.50 -22.41 39.68
CA GLY A 360 -35.16 -21.32 40.60
C GLY A 360 -34.02 -20.42 40.12
N GLY A 361 -33.67 -20.53 38.84
CA GLY A 361 -32.74 -19.64 38.15
C GLY A 361 -33.26 -18.21 37.98
N PRO A 362 -32.52 -17.37 37.25
CA PRO A 362 -32.81 -15.95 37.11
C PRO A 362 -34.07 -15.66 36.28
N LEU A 363 -34.51 -16.57 35.41
CA LEU A 363 -35.73 -16.43 34.62
C LEU A 363 -36.78 -17.42 35.15
N THR A 364 -37.89 -16.93 35.72
CA THR A 364 -38.99 -17.80 36.14
C THR A 364 -40.26 -17.58 35.33
N ILE A 365 -40.83 -18.68 34.86
CA ILE A 365 -42.07 -18.69 34.06
C ILE A 365 -43.20 -19.26 34.91
N ILE A 366 -44.27 -18.49 35.06
CA ILE A 366 -45.45 -18.81 35.86
C ILE A 366 -46.64 -19.05 34.93
N ALA A 367 -47.15 -20.28 34.93
CA ALA A 367 -48.34 -20.68 34.19
C ALA A 367 -49.59 -20.69 35.11
N LYS A 368 -50.76 -20.98 34.51
CA LYS A 368 -52.07 -20.99 35.18
C LYS A 368 -52.05 -21.70 36.54
N GLY A 369 -52.56 -21.01 37.57
CA GLY A 369 -52.60 -21.53 38.94
C GLY A 369 -51.33 -21.29 39.77
N GLY A 370 -50.36 -20.51 39.27
CA GLY A 370 -49.11 -20.22 39.97
C GLY A 370 -48.06 -21.31 39.83
N VAL A 371 -48.22 -22.23 38.86
CA VAL A 371 -47.31 -23.34 38.64
C VAL A 371 -46.06 -22.82 37.93
N LYS A 372 -44.89 -23.02 38.55
CA LYS A 372 -43.59 -22.74 37.94
C LYS A 372 -43.26 -23.84 36.94
N VAL A 373 -42.94 -23.45 35.71
CA VAL A 373 -42.60 -24.38 34.63
C VAL A 373 -41.10 -24.35 34.37
N SER A 374 -40.49 -25.53 34.20
CA SER A 374 -39.10 -25.70 33.79
C SER A 374 -39.04 -26.28 32.37
N VAL A 375 -38.11 -25.76 31.56
CA VAL A 375 -37.85 -26.22 30.19
C VAL A 375 -36.40 -26.71 30.12
N SER A 376 -36.11 -27.72 29.28
CA SER A 376 -34.74 -28.18 29.09
C SER A 376 -33.93 -27.20 28.22
N LYS A 377 -32.60 -27.15 28.43
CA LYS A 377 -31.69 -26.35 27.60
C LYS A 377 -31.80 -26.71 26.10
N GLU A 378 -31.83 -28.00 25.80
CA GLU A 378 -31.88 -28.53 24.42
C GLU A 378 -33.17 -28.12 23.69
N ASP A 379 -34.29 -28.02 24.39
CA ASP A 379 -35.56 -27.59 23.79
C ASP A 379 -35.56 -26.09 23.47
N VAL A 380 -34.89 -25.28 24.30
CA VAL A 380 -34.73 -23.83 24.04
C VAL A 380 -33.74 -23.61 22.90
N GLU A 381 -32.61 -24.32 22.87
CA GLU A 381 -31.60 -24.22 21.81
C GLU A 381 -32.19 -24.51 20.43
N LYS A 382 -33.03 -25.55 20.30
CA LYS A 382 -33.73 -25.87 19.03
C LYS A 382 -34.70 -24.79 18.57
N LYS A 383 -35.09 -23.86 19.45
CA LYS A 383 -36.04 -22.77 19.18
C LYS A 383 -35.35 -21.42 18.97
N LEU A 384 -34.04 -21.33 19.22
CA LEU A 384 -33.27 -20.13 18.88
C LEU A 384 -33.25 -19.95 17.36
N ILE A 385 -33.51 -18.72 16.93
CA ILE A 385 -33.42 -18.35 15.52
C ILE A 385 -31.95 -17.99 15.26
N THR A 386 -31.26 -18.81 14.49
CA THR A 386 -29.95 -18.46 13.92
C THR A 386 -30.18 -17.86 12.55
N GLU A 387 -29.83 -16.60 12.37
CA GLU A 387 -29.86 -15.98 11.05
C GLU A 387 -28.78 -16.62 10.16
N PRO A 388 -29.11 -16.97 8.91
CA PRO A 388 -28.11 -17.50 7.99
C PRO A 388 -27.08 -16.41 7.68
N LEU A 389 -25.81 -16.80 7.60
CA LEU A 389 -24.75 -15.90 7.13
C LEU A 389 -25.10 -15.45 5.71
N ILE A 390 -25.13 -14.14 5.50
CA ILE A 390 -25.33 -13.54 4.18
C ILE A 390 -23.97 -13.49 3.51
N ASP A 391 -23.85 -14.05 2.31
CA ASP A 391 -22.65 -13.89 1.48
C ASP A 391 -22.93 -12.85 0.39
N THR A 392 -22.19 -11.75 0.41
CA THR A 392 -22.38 -10.62 -0.50
C THR A 392 -21.78 -10.97 -1.85
N ARG A 393 -22.66 -11.37 -2.76
CA ARG A 393 -22.24 -11.70 -4.13
C ARG A 393 -21.96 -10.46 -4.95
N GLU A 394 -20.98 -10.60 -5.82
CA GLU A 394 -20.58 -9.54 -6.73
C GLU A 394 -21.57 -9.39 -7.89
N GLU A 395 -21.85 -8.14 -8.26
CA GLU A 395 -22.84 -7.81 -9.29
C GLU A 395 -22.15 -7.77 -10.64
N LEU A 396 -22.41 -8.81 -11.44
CA LEU A 396 -21.80 -8.97 -12.75
C LEU A 396 -22.80 -8.74 -13.86
N LEU A 397 -22.36 -8.02 -14.89
CA LEU A 397 -23.04 -8.00 -16.16
C LEU A 397 -22.62 -9.23 -16.98
N ASN A 398 -23.40 -10.30 -16.85
CA ASN A 398 -23.14 -11.58 -17.50
C ASN A 398 -22.89 -11.46 -19.02
N TRP A 399 -22.09 -12.38 -19.57
CA TRP A 399 -21.87 -12.50 -21.01
C TRP A 399 -23.17 -12.55 -21.82
N GLY A 400 -23.16 -11.91 -22.98
CA GLY A 400 -24.23 -12.00 -23.98
C GLY A 400 -24.11 -13.24 -24.84
N LYS A 401 -24.79 -13.23 -25.98
CA LYS A 401 -24.60 -14.25 -27.01
C LYS A 401 -23.49 -13.79 -27.97
N HIS A 402 -22.37 -14.51 -28.01
CA HIS A 402 -21.32 -14.23 -28.98
C HIS A 402 -21.84 -14.28 -30.43
N ARG A 403 -21.49 -13.25 -31.22
CA ARG A 403 -21.88 -13.08 -32.62
C ARG A 403 -20.63 -13.12 -33.50
N LYS A 404 -20.68 -13.89 -34.59
CA LYS A 404 -19.59 -14.01 -35.58
C LYS A 404 -19.51 -12.79 -36.51
N VAL A 405 -19.34 -11.60 -35.95
CA VAL A 405 -19.31 -10.34 -36.71
C VAL A 405 -18.07 -10.19 -37.58
N ARG A 406 -17.01 -10.96 -37.32
CA ARG A 406 -15.78 -10.99 -38.13
C ARG A 406 -15.95 -11.70 -39.47
N ASP A 407 -16.83 -12.69 -39.55
CA ASP A 407 -16.99 -13.56 -40.73
C ASP A 407 -17.39 -12.74 -41.97
N TYR A 408 -16.48 -12.61 -42.92
CA TYR A 408 -16.71 -11.86 -44.15
C TYR A 408 -17.06 -12.78 -45.33
N TYR A 409 -18.06 -12.37 -46.11
CA TYR A 409 -18.50 -13.05 -47.33
C TYR A 409 -18.28 -12.09 -48.51
N PRO A 410 -17.39 -12.43 -49.47
CA PRO A 410 -17.02 -11.52 -50.55
C PRO A 410 -18.20 -11.06 -51.40
N VAL A 411 -18.27 -9.76 -51.69
CA VAL A 411 -19.31 -9.19 -52.56
C VAL A 411 -19.17 -9.66 -54.00
N SER A 412 -17.94 -10.03 -54.41
CA SER A 412 -17.64 -10.67 -55.69
C SER A 412 -18.45 -11.95 -55.93
N ASN A 413 -18.84 -12.66 -54.86
CA ASN A 413 -19.67 -13.86 -54.98
C ASN A 413 -21.15 -13.54 -55.26
N LYS A 414 -21.59 -12.31 -55.00
CA LYS A 414 -22.97 -11.84 -55.24
C LYS A 414 -23.19 -11.36 -56.67
N LEU A 415 -22.10 -11.13 -57.42
CA LEU A 415 -22.19 -10.70 -58.81
C LEU A 415 -22.66 -11.84 -59.72
N PRO A 416 -23.40 -11.55 -60.80
CA PRO A 416 -23.80 -12.53 -61.80
C PRO A 416 -22.65 -13.41 -62.31
N ALA A 417 -22.92 -14.70 -62.55
CA ALA A 417 -21.92 -15.67 -62.97
C ALA A 417 -21.23 -15.32 -64.32
N CYS A 418 -21.86 -14.48 -65.15
CA CYS A 418 -21.27 -14.02 -66.41
C CYS A 418 -20.01 -13.15 -66.23
N TYR A 419 -19.79 -12.55 -65.04
CA TYR A 419 -18.55 -11.86 -64.71
C TYR A 419 -17.36 -12.81 -64.50
N GLY A 420 -17.63 -14.10 -64.28
CA GLY A 420 -16.60 -15.13 -64.16
C GLY A 420 -15.74 -15.06 -62.89
N LEU A 421 -16.20 -14.33 -61.85
CA LEU A 421 -15.49 -14.19 -60.57
C LEU A 421 -15.59 -15.43 -59.67
N GLN A 422 -16.50 -16.35 -59.99
CA GLN A 422 -16.69 -17.63 -59.30
C GLN A 422 -16.03 -18.81 -60.03
N THR A 423 -15.30 -18.55 -61.12
CA THR A 423 -14.59 -19.55 -61.92
C THR A 423 -13.11 -19.23 -61.97
N ASP A 424 -12.25 -20.22 -62.27
CA ASP A 424 -10.81 -19.98 -62.39
C ASP A 424 -10.51 -18.84 -63.38
N ALA A 425 -9.70 -17.87 -62.94
CA ALA A 425 -9.37 -16.67 -63.70
C ALA A 425 -8.39 -16.99 -64.84
N ASN A 426 -8.94 -17.48 -65.95
CA ASN A 426 -8.19 -17.93 -67.13
C ASN A 426 -7.89 -16.78 -68.11
N THR A 427 -8.51 -15.61 -67.94
CA THR A 427 -8.31 -14.44 -68.80
C THR A 427 -7.72 -13.25 -68.05
N GLN A 428 -6.97 -12.39 -68.75
CA GLN A 428 -6.41 -11.16 -68.16
C GLN A 428 -7.51 -10.19 -67.69
N GLN A 429 -8.64 -10.13 -68.39
CA GLN A 429 -9.78 -9.28 -68.00
C GLN A 429 -10.42 -9.71 -66.68
N GLN A 430 -10.58 -11.03 -66.46
CA GLN A 430 -11.05 -11.55 -65.17
C GLN A 430 -10.09 -11.21 -64.03
N LYS A 431 -8.77 -11.32 -64.26
CA LYS A 431 -7.76 -10.92 -63.27
C LYS A 431 -7.84 -9.43 -62.94
N GLN A 432 -8.01 -8.57 -63.95
CA GLN A 432 -8.18 -7.13 -63.76
C GLN A 432 -9.46 -6.79 -62.99
N LEU A 433 -10.57 -7.49 -63.24
CA LEU A 433 -11.81 -7.30 -62.51
C LEU A 433 -11.69 -7.73 -61.04
N HIS A 434 -11.04 -8.88 -60.77
CA HIS A 434 -10.71 -9.28 -59.41
C HIS A 434 -9.86 -8.24 -58.68
N GLN A 435 -8.84 -7.69 -59.36
CA GLN A 435 -7.98 -6.62 -58.81
C GLN A 435 -8.75 -5.32 -58.59
N PHE A 436 -9.71 -4.99 -59.45
CA PHE A 436 -10.58 -3.83 -59.28
C PHE A 436 -11.50 -3.98 -58.06
N MET A 437 -11.99 -5.18 -57.78
CA MET A 437 -12.86 -5.45 -56.62
C MET A 437 -12.09 -5.45 -55.29
N LEU A 438 -10.80 -5.80 -55.31
CA LEU A 438 -10.01 -6.00 -54.09
C LEU A 438 -10.04 -4.83 -53.08
N PRO A 439 -9.88 -3.54 -53.46
CA PRO A 439 -9.96 -2.44 -52.50
C PRO A 439 -11.31 -2.33 -51.80
N TYR A 440 -12.41 -2.55 -52.53
CA TYR A 440 -13.77 -2.48 -51.97
C TYR A 440 -14.04 -3.66 -51.03
N GLU A 441 -13.57 -4.86 -51.40
CA GLU A 441 -13.60 -6.05 -50.54
C GLU A 441 -12.80 -5.81 -49.25
N GLN A 442 -11.62 -5.18 -49.35
CA GLN A 442 -10.76 -4.87 -48.22
C GLN A 442 -11.40 -3.89 -47.24
N ILE A 443 -12.07 -2.84 -47.73
CA ILE A 443 -12.76 -1.84 -46.88
C ILE A 443 -13.89 -2.52 -46.08
N LEU A 444 -14.72 -3.33 -46.74
CA LEU A 444 -15.82 -4.04 -46.09
C LEU A 444 -15.33 -5.10 -45.10
N ALA A 445 -14.28 -5.85 -45.47
CA ALA A 445 -13.67 -6.83 -44.59
C ALA A 445 -13.03 -6.17 -43.35
N ASN A 446 -12.35 -5.04 -43.52
CA ASN A 446 -11.79 -4.26 -42.41
C ASN A 446 -12.90 -3.78 -41.46
N GLY A 447 -14.04 -3.29 -41.97
CA GLY A 447 -15.18 -2.93 -41.13
C GLY A 447 -15.69 -4.09 -40.26
N CYS A 448 -15.78 -5.30 -40.83
CA CYS A 448 -16.14 -6.50 -40.06
C CYS A 448 -15.08 -6.86 -39.01
N ALA A 449 -13.79 -6.70 -39.34
CA ALA A 449 -12.70 -6.93 -38.42
C ALA A 449 -12.63 -5.88 -37.30
N GLU A 450 -12.98 -4.62 -37.59
CA GLU A 450 -13.00 -3.52 -36.61
C GLU A 450 -14.14 -3.69 -35.63
N LEU A 451 -15.31 -4.10 -36.11
CA LEU A 451 -16.43 -4.47 -35.23
C LEU A 451 -16.07 -5.66 -34.33
N ALA A 452 -15.33 -6.65 -34.84
CA ALA A 452 -14.84 -7.76 -34.03
C ALA A 452 -13.75 -7.36 -33.02
N LEU A 453 -13.03 -6.26 -33.27
CA LEU A 453 -12.02 -5.72 -32.35
C LEU A 453 -12.65 -4.93 -31.19
N LEU A 454 -13.93 -4.54 -31.29
CA LEU A 454 -14.61 -3.67 -30.34
C LEU A 454 -14.47 -4.10 -28.86
N PRO A 455 -14.64 -5.39 -28.48
CA PRO A 455 -14.43 -5.83 -27.10
C PRO A 455 -13.04 -5.47 -26.58
N LYS A 456 -11.99 -5.68 -27.40
CA LYS A 456 -10.59 -5.38 -27.03
C LYS A 456 -10.27 -3.89 -27.09
N LEU A 457 -10.94 -3.14 -27.97
CA LEU A 457 -10.76 -1.69 -28.12
C LEU A 457 -11.37 -0.92 -26.96
N LEU A 458 -12.47 -1.41 -26.37
CA LEU A 458 -13.14 -0.79 -25.21
C LEU A 458 -12.82 -1.49 -23.88
N ALA A 459 -12.00 -2.54 -23.89
CA ALA A 459 -11.64 -3.24 -22.67
C ALA A 459 -10.83 -2.36 -21.70
N PHE A 460 -11.13 -2.48 -20.41
CA PHE A 460 -10.33 -1.87 -19.33
C PHE A 460 -9.04 -2.65 -19.06
N LYS A 461 -9.07 -3.98 -19.23
CA LYS A 461 -7.91 -4.89 -19.08
C LYS A 461 -7.58 -5.56 -20.42
N GLN A 462 -6.36 -6.11 -20.54
CA GLN A 462 -5.95 -6.97 -21.67
C GLN A 462 -6.14 -6.37 -23.08
N ARG A 463 -5.82 -5.09 -23.23
CA ARG A 463 -5.90 -4.38 -24.52
C ARG A 463 -4.86 -4.89 -25.51
N GLY A 464 -5.27 -5.12 -26.76
CA GLY A 464 -4.39 -5.55 -27.85
C GLY A 464 -3.45 -4.43 -28.36
N ASN A 465 -2.58 -4.76 -29.32
CA ASN A 465 -1.69 -3.77 -29.94
C ASN A 465 -2.27 -3.10 -31.21
N ALA A 466 -3.48 -3.48 -31.62
CA ALA A 466 -4.14 -2.96 -32.81
C ALA A 466 -5.21 -1.91 -32.45
N VAL A 467 -5.26 -0.81 -33.22
CA VAL A 467 -6.28 0.27 -33.08
C VAL A 467 -7.29 0.30 -34.22
N TYR A 468 -7.07 -0.53 -35.24
CA TYR A 468 -7.99 -0.77 -36.35
C TYR A 468 -8.12 -2.27 -36.58
N GLY A 469 -9.30 -2.71 -36.99
CA GLY A 469 -9.50 -4.09 -37.38
C GLY A 469 -9.08 -4.33 -38.82
N VAL A 470 -8.21 -5.31 -39.00
CA VAL A 470 -7.74 -5.73 -40.32
C VAL A 470 -7.98 -7.21 -40.50
N GLN A 471 -8.43 -7.58 -41.69
CA GLN A 471 -8.44 -8.96 -42.14
C GLN A 471 -8.30 -9.07 -43.65
N TRP A 472 -7.72 -10.17 -44.11
CA TRP A 472 -7.75 -10.49 -45.53
C TRP A 472 -9.19 -10.91 -45.93
N PRO A 473 -9.79 -10.36 -47.00
CA PRO A 473 -11.18 -10.63 -47.35
C PRO A 473 -11.47 -12.07 -47.77
N PHE A 474 -10.46 -12.81 -48.24
CA PHE A 474 -10.67 -14.12 -48.86
C PHE A 474 -10.18 -15.27 -47.99
N LYS A 475 -11.01 -16.30 -47.82
CA LYS A 475 -10.63 -17.54 -47.10
C LYS A 475 -9.61 -18.35 -47.91
N THR A 476 -8.90 -19.24 -47.21
CA THR A 476 -7.93 -20.16 -47.83
C THR A 476 -8.59 -21.04 -48.90
N ASN A 477 -7.86 -21.33 -49.97
CA ASN A 477 -8.29 -22.14 -51.12
C ASN A 477 -9.46 -21.59 -51.95
N THR A 478 -9.84 -20.32 -51.77
CA THR A 478 -10.86 -19.67 -52.61
C THR A 478 -10.27 -19.14 -53.93
N ILE A 479 -11.09 -19.02 -54.96
CA ILE A 479 -10.67 -18.54 -56.29
C ILE A 479 -10.08 -17.13 -56.18
N SER A 480 -10.80 -16.21 -55.53
CA SER A 480 -10.32 -14.84 -55.31
C SER A 480 -9.00 -14.77 -54.54
N GLN A 481 -8.72 -15.71 -53.63
CA GLN A 481 -7.40 -15.78 -52.98
C GLN A 481 -6.31 -16.20 -53.97
N LYS A 482 -6.55 -17.26 -54.77
CA LYS A 482 -5.57 -17.76 -55.76
C LYS A 482 -5.17 -16.69 -56.76
N VAL A 483 -6.13 -15.86 -57.20
CA VAL A 483 -5.87 -14.75 -58.14
C VAL A 483 -4.89 -13.72 -57.57
N HIS A 484 -4.90 -13.50 -56.26
CA HIS A 484 -4.06 -12.51 -55.59
C HIS A 484 -2.86 -13.12 -54.85
N GLN A 485 -2.56 -14.40 -55.06
CA GLN A 485 -1.56 -15.14 -54.28
C GLN A 485 -0.17 -14.50 -54.31
N GLU A 486 0.21 -13.87 -55.44
CA GLU A 486 1.51 -13.21 -55.60
C GLU A 486 1.66 -11.94 -54.74
N ILE A 487 0.59 -11.14 -54.60
CA ILE A 487 0.62 -9.86 -53.87
C ILE A 487 0.14 -9.97 -52.41
N MET A 488 -0.58 -11.05 -52.08
CA MET A 488 -1.23 -11.25 -50.79
C MET A 488 -0.28 -11.16 -49.59
N PRO A 489 0.91 -11.82 -49.58
CA PRO A 489 1.78 -11.80 -48.40
C PRO A 489 2.25 -10.38 -48.03
N ASP A 490 2.69 -9.61 -49.03
CA ASP A 490 3.21 -8.25 -48.83
C ASP A 490 2.10 -7.29 -48.38
N LEU A 491 0.91 -7.43 -48.95
CA LEU A 491 -0.23 -6.56 -48.64
C LEU A 491 -0.84 -6.89 -47.27
N ILE A 492 -0.96 -8.17 -46.89
CA ILE A 492 -1.37 -8.56 -45.53
C ILE A 492 -0.39 -8.00 -44.51
N LYS A 493 0.92 -8.14 -44.76
CA LYS A 493 1.94 -7.60 -43.87
C LYS A 493 1.78 -6.09 -43.71
N LYS A 494 1.69 -5.35 -44.81
CA LYS A 494 1.56 -3.89 -44.78
C LYS A 494 0.32 -3.41 -44.02
N ILE A 495 -0.85 -4.00 -44.27
CA ILE A 495 -2.08 -3.56 -43.61
C ILE A 495 -2.08 -3.95 -42.12
N ASN A 496 -1.52 -5.12 -41.77
CA ASN A 496 -1.36 -5.50 -40.36
C ASN A 496 -0.42 -4.56 -39.62
N ASP A 497 0.71 -4.20 -40.24
CA ASP A 497 1.68 -3.24 -39.69
C ASP A 497 1.00 -1.87 -39.50
N ASP A 498 0.32 -1.35 -40.53
CA ASP A 498 -0.39 -0.05 -40.50
C ASP A 498 -1.50 0.02 -39.43
N ALA A 499 -2.03 -1.11 -38.95
CA ALA A 499 -3.04 -1.15 -37.89
C ALA A 499 -2.47 -1.21 -36.46
N GLN A 500 -1.17 -1.51 -36.31
CA GLN A 500 -0.51 -1.54 -35.01
C GLN A 500 -0.33 -0.13 -34.44
N ILE A 501 -0.34 -0.03 -33.12
CA ILE A 501 -0.11 1.22 -32.37
C ILE A 501 1.25 1.83 -32.70
N ASP A 502 2.29 1.01 -32.79
CA ASP A 502 3.69 1.46 -32.94
C ASP A 502 4.08 1.84 -34.37
N SER A 503 3.18 1.65 -35.35
CA SER A 503 3.50 1.89 -36.76
C SER A 503 3.59 3.38 -37.11
N ASN A 504 2.77 4.23 -36.49
CA ASN A 504 2.76 5.67 -36.74
C ASN A 504 2.21 6.47 -35.54
N ASP A 505 2.44 7.79 -35.58
CA ASP A 505 2.08 8.71 -34.51
C ASP A 505 0.56 8.90 -34.35
N GLU A 506 -0.21 8.73 -35.43
CA GLU A 506 -1.67 8.85 -35.41
C GLU A 506 -2.32 7.70 -34.65
N ASN A 507 -1.86 6.47 -34.88
CA ASN A 507 -2.33 5.26 -34.21
C ASN A 507 -2.01 5.29 -32.72
N TYR A 508 -0.78 5.66 -32.38
CA TYR A 508 -0.38 5.88 -30.99
C TYR A 508 -1.27 6.93 -30.31
N SER A 509 -1.50 8.06 -30.98
CA SER A 509 -2.37 9.13 -30.47
C SER A 509 -3.83 8.66 -30.33
N LYS A 510 -4.32 7.80 -31.23
CA LYS A 510 -5.67 7.23 -31.16
C LYS A 510 -5.84 6.35 -29.92
N GLU A 511 -4.90 5.45 -29.64
CA GLU A 511 -4.94 4.64 -28.42
C GLU A 511 -4.92 5.53 -27.17
N LEU A 512 -4.06 6.56 -27.13
CA LEU A 512 -4.01 7.48 -25.99
C LEU A 512 -5.32 8.26 -25.80
N LYS A 513 -6.04 8.59 -26.87
CA LYS A 513 -7.37 9.23 -26.79
C LYS A 513 -8.43 8.26 -26.25
N ILE A 514 -8.38 7.00 -26.66
CA ILE A 514 -9.28 5.97 -26.14
C ILE A 514 -9.02 5.76 -24.64
N LEU A 515 -7.76 5.68 -24.22
CA LEU A 515 -7.41 5.56 -22.81
C LEU A 515 -7.91 6.75 -21.99
N ASP A 516 -7.73 7.97 -22.48
CA ASP A 516 -8.22 9.18 -21.80
C ASP A 516 -9.76 9.19 -21.69
N TYR A 517 -10.46 8.76 -22.74
CA TYR A 517 -11.91 8.60 -22.73
C TYR A 517 -12.38 7.57 -21.69
N LEU A 518 -11.73 6.40 -21.64
CA LEU A 518 -12.08 5.33 -20.69
C LEU A 518 -11.73 5.72 -19.24
N LEU A 519 -10.61 6.41 -19.01
CA LEU A 519 -10.26 6.98 -17.70
C LEU A 519 -11.29 8.03 -17.24
N GLY A 520 -11.86 8.76 -18.20
CA GLY A 520 -12.90 9.76 -17.95
C GLY A 520 -14.15 9.21 -17.27
N TYR A 521 -14.46 7.91 -17.43
CA TYR A 521 -15.57 7.27 -16.70
C TYR A 521 -15.38 7.29 -15.18
N PHE A 522 -14.13 7.35 -14.73
CA PHE A 522 -13.77 7.34 -13.31
C PHE A 522 -13.35 8.73 -12.80
N GLY A 523 -13.64 9.79 -13.56
CA GLY A 523 -13.20 11.15 -13.25
C GLY A 523 -11.68 11.34 -13.31
N ALA A 524 -10.95 10.39 -13.92
CA ALA A 524 -9.51 10.45 -14.09
C ALA A 524 -9.15 10.91 -15.51
N HIS A 525 -7.92 11.40 -15.66
CA HIS A 525 -7.37 11.83 -16.95
C HIS A 525 -6.01 11.20 -17.17
N ARG A 526 -5.69 10.96 -18.44
CA ARG A 526 -4.37 10.47 -18.84
C ARG A 526 -3.31 11.54 -18.57
N ALA A 527 -2.14 11.12 -18.10
CA ALA A 527 -1.01 12.03 -17.90
C ALA A 527 -0.49 12.65 -19.20
N ALA A 528 0.16 13.80 -19.13
CA ALA A 528 1.01 14.27 -20.22
C ALA A 528 2.23 13.36 -20.34
N ARG A 529 2.65 13.02 -21.57
CA ARG A 529 3.81 12.14 -21.77
C ARG A 529 5.11 12.88 -21.42
N PRO A 530 5.92 12.41 -20.46
CA PRO A 530 7.23 12.98 -20.20
C PRO A 530 8.17 12.79 -21.40
N LEU A 531 9.00 13.80 -21.70
CA LEU A 531 9.96 13.73 -22.81
C LEU A 531 11.06 12.67 -22.62
N ILE A 532 11.27 12.22 -21.39
CA ILE A 532 12.36 11.33 -20.98
C ILE A 532 12.01 9.85 -21.22
N LEU A 533 10.72 9.53 -21.37
CA LEU A 533 10.26 8.15 -21.47
C LEU A 533 10.07 7.66 -22.89
N SER A 534 10.30 6.36 -23.08
CA SER A 534 9.92 5.66 -24.30
C SER A 534 8.39 5.67 -24.46
N ARG A 535 7.92 5.63 -25.72
CA ARG A 535 6.48 5.56 -26.03
C ARG A 535 5.83 4.32 -25.41
N GLN A 536 6.55 3.19 -25.42
CA GLN A 536 6.04 1.91 -24.95
C GLN A 536 5.91 1.86 -23.43
N ASP A 537 6.87 2.44 -22.70
CA ASP A 537 6.82 2.48 -21.24
C ASP A 537 5.70 3.39 -20.75
N PHE A 538 5.54 4.56 -21.39
CA PHE A 538 4.43 5.46 -21.09
C PHE A 538 3.08 4.79 -21.35
N LEU A 539 2.91 4.15 -22.51
CA LEU A 539 1.66 3.46 -22.86
C LEU A 539 1.34 2.34 -21.88
N SER A 540 2.34 1.52 -21.52
CA SER A 540 2.18 0.44 -20.54
C SER A 540 1.73 0.98 -19.18
N THR A 541 2.31 2.10 -18.74
CA THR A 541 1.94 2.78 -17.49
C THR A 541 0.49 3.23 -17.51
N GLN A 542 0.05 3.90 -18.59
CA GLN A 542 -1.33 4.40 -18.69
C GLN A 542 -2.37 3.26 -18.84
N ARG A 543 -2.00 2.16 -19.52
CA ARG A 543 -2.84 0.95 -19.57
C ARG A 543 -2.97 0.29 -18.20
N GLY A 544 -1.86 0.18 -17.45
CA GLY A 544 -1.88 -0.32 -16.08
C GLY A 544 -2.75 0.56 -15.16
N TYR A 545 -2.68 1.88 -15.34
CA TYR A 545 -3.51 2.83 -14.60
C TYR A 545 -5.00 2.60 -14.82
N LEU A 546 -5.44 2.45 -16.07
CA LEU A 546 -6.83 2.13 -16.39
C LEU A 546 -7.25 0.76 -15.83
N ALA A 547 -6.40 -0.26 -16.00
CA ALA A 547 -6.70 -1.64 -15.63
C ALA A 547 -6.87 -1.83 -14.12
N GLN A 548 -6.14 -1.07 -13.29
CA GLN A 548 -6.15 -1.18 -11.83
C GLN A 548 -7.00 -0.09 -11.15
N GLN A 549 -7.75 0.71 -11.92
CA GLN A 549 -8.54 1.81 -11.36
C GLN A 549 -9.46 1.44 -10.17
N PRO A 550 -10.13 0.27 -10.13
CA PRO A 550 -10.93 -0.13 -8.97
C PRO A 550 -10.08 -0.25 -7.68
N GLU A 551 -8.92 -0.91 -7.75
CA GLU A 551 -8.00 -1.05 -6.61
C GLU A 551 -7.46 0.31 -6.18
N LEU A 552 -7.08 1.14 -7.15
CA LEU A 552 -6.49 2.47 -6.90
C LEU A 552 -7.47 3.44 -6.25
N ALA A 553 -8.75 3.38 -6.63
CA ALA A 553 -9.79 4.19 -6.04
C ALA A 553 -10.13 3.73 -4.62
N TYR A 554 -10.30 2.42 -4.41
CA TYR A 554 -10.67 1.84 -3.12
C TYR A 554 -9.60 2.05 -2.05
N HIS A 555 -8.33 1.83 -2.38
CA HIS A 555 -7.20 1.94 -1.45
C HIS A 555 -6.50 3.31 -1.47
N ARG A 556 -7.20 4.39 -1.81
CA ARG A 556 -6.60 5.73 -2.03
C ARG A 556 -5.67 6.21 -0.92
N ASN A 557 -6.09 6.07 0.34
CA ASN A 557 -5.34 6.53 1.52
C ASN A 557 -4.59 5.39 2.24
N ASN A 558 -4.78 4.15 1.80
CA ASN A 558 -4.21 2.98 2.43
C ASN A 558 -2.75 2.80 1.98
N ILE A 559 -1.86 2.56 2.94
CA ILE A 559 -0.43 2.37 2.71
C ILE A 559 0.06 1.05 3.31
N ARG A 560 0.19 0.07 2.43
CA ARG A 560 0.77 -1.23 2.71
C ARG A 560 2.30 -1.20 2.64
N ILE A 561 2.91 -2.01 3.48
CA ILE A 561 4.37 -2.18 3.57
C ILE A 561 4.88 -3.29 2.62
N ASP A 562 4.06 -4.29 2.35
CA ASP A 562 4.42 -5.47 1.56
C ASP A 562 4.08 -5.37 0.07
N LYS A 563 3.42 -4.28 -0.35
CA LYS A 563 3.04 -4.04 -1.74
C LYS A 563 3.32 -2.58 -2.12
N VAL A 564 3.46 -2.32 -3.42
CA VAL A 564 3.47 -0.94 -3.94
C VAL A 564 2.09 -0.33 -3.71
N SER A 565 2.02 0.71 -2.89
CA SER A 565 0.75 1.34 -2.48
C SER A 565 -0.03 1.92 -3.66
N ALA A 566 -1.36 1.95 -3.54
CA ALA A 566 -2.24 2.58 -4.52
C ALA A 566 -1.88 4.06 -4.73
N LEU A 567 -1.56 4.80 -3.66
CA LEU A 567 -1.08 6.18 -3.76
C LEU A 567 0.18 6.29 -4.63
N GLN A 568 1.16 5.40 -4.44
CA GLN A 568 2.39 5.39 -5.23
C GLN A 568 2.11 5.08 -6.71
N LYS A 569 1.24 4.10 -7.01
CA LYS A 569 0.81 3.80 -8.38
C LYS A 569 0.09 4.99 -9.02
N ARG A 570 -0.81 5.67 -8.30
CA ARG A 570 -1.54 6.87 -8.79
C ARG A 570 -0.59 8.03 -9.11
N ILE A 571 0.34 8.34 -8.21
CA ILE A 571 1.37 9.35 -8.45
C ILE A 571 2.22 8.97 -9.68
N ALA A 572 2.64 7.71 -9.78
CA ALA A 572 3.40 7.22 -10.94
C ALA A 572 2.60 7.40 -12.25
N ALA A 573 1.32 7.03 -12.26
CA ALA A 573 0.44 7.23 -13.41
C ALA A 573 0.28 8.70 -13.81
N ARG A 574 0.08 9.61 -12.85
CA ARG A 574 -0.06 11.07 -13.07
C ARG A 574 1.21 11.71 -13.62
N LEU A 575 2.37 11.27 -13.13
CA LEU A 575 3.66 11.67 -13.69
C LEU A 575 3.95 10.98 -15.04
N GLY A 576 3.20 9.94 -15.38
CA GLY A 576 3.42 9.13 -16.58
C GLY A 576 4.62 8.18 -16.48
N LEU A 577 5.12 7.91 -15.27
CA LEU A 577 6.32 7.13 -14.98
C LEU A 577 5.96 5.73 -14.42
N GLY A 578 6.89 4.78 -14.53
CA GLY A 578 6.85 3.58 -13.68
C GLY A 578 5.99 2.43 -14.15
N LYS A 579 6.18 1.94 -15.39
CA LYS A 579 5.60 0.68 -15.88
C LYS A 579 5.68 -0.46 -14.85
N LYS A 580 6.83 -0.59 -14.17
CA LYS A 580 7.10 -1.67 -13.21
C LYS A 580 6.26 -1.58 -11.94
N CYS A 581 5.71 -0.40 -11.59
CA CYS A 581 4.79 -0.24 -10.46
C CYS A 581 3.46 -0.98 -10.66
N PHE A 582 3.08 -1.24 -11.91
CA PHE A 582 1.82 -1.89 -12.28
C PHE A 582 1.99 -3.39 -12.56
N ASN A 583 3.21 -3.93 -12.43
CA ASN A 583 3.45 -5.35 -12.55
C ASN A 583 3.03 -6.07 -11.25
N GLU A 584 2.52 -7.29 -11.39
CA GLU A 584 2.19 -8.16 -10.27
C GLU A 584 3.04 -9.45 -10.36
N PRO A 585 3.97 -9.72 -9.43
CA PRO A 585 4.39 -8.86 -8.31
C PRO A 585 5.34 -7.71 -8.74
N PRO A 586 5.38 -6.59 -7.99
CA PRO A 586 6.29 -5.49 -8.28
C PRO A 586 7.72 -5.79 -7.80
N ASP A 587 8.74 -5.34 -8.54
CA ASP A 587 10.12 -5.36 -8.05
C ASP A 587 10.42 -4.08 -7.25
N LEU A 588 10.49 -4.22 -5.93
CA LEU A 588 10.73 -3.10 -5.02
C LEU A 588 12.11 -2.43 -5.21
N ALA A 589 13.08 -3.09 -5.86
CA ALA A 589 14.38 -2.46 -6.16
C ALA A 589 14.35 -1.56 -7.40
N ASP A 590 13.29 -1.61 -8.20
CA ASP A 590 13.23 -0.93 -9.49
C ASP A 590 11.93 -0.13 -9.64
N LEU A 591 11.73 0.77 -8.69
CA LEU A 591 10.62 1.73 -8.68
C LEU A 591 11.11 3.10 -9.18
N PRO A 592 10.26 3.89 -9.86
CA PRO A 592 10.62 5.22 -10.35
C PRO A 592 10.90 6.23 -9.22
N PHE A 593 10.29 6.03 -8.05
CA PHE A 593 10.47 6.80 -6.82
C PHE A 593 9.96 5.97 -5.65
N TYR A 594 10.30 6.39 -4.42
CA TYR A 594 9.92 5.73 -3.18
C TYR A 594 9.16 6.67 -2.24
N LEU A 595 8.18 6.14 -1.53
CA LEU A 595 7.43 6.84 -0.49
C LEU A 595 7.78 6.26 0.88
N ILE A 596 8.29 7.10 1.78
CA ILE A 596 8.64 6.71 3.15
C ILE A 596 7.85 7.55 4.14
N GLU A 597 7.02 6.88 4.92
CA GLU A 597 6.30 7.50 6.03
C GLU A 597 7.22 7.58 7.25
N HIS A 598 7.41 8.78 7.80
CA HIS A 598 8.33 8.97 8.93
C HIS A 598 7.84 8.24 10.17
N ARG A 599 6.52 8.18 10.39
CA ARG A 599 5.87 7.44 11.49
C ARG A 599 6.31 5.96 11.58
N ARG A 600 6.70 5.34 10.46
CA ARG A 600 7.20 3.95 10.41
C ARG A 600 8.64 3.79 10.86
N LEU A 601 9.40 4.89 10.90
CA LEU A 601 10.78 4.95 11.36
C LEU A 601 10.87 5.29 12.86
N LEU A 602 9.76 5.23 13.59
CA LEU A 602 9.73 5.44 15.04
C LEU A 602 9.71 4.10 15.80
N PRO A 603 10.52 3.97 16.86
CA PRO A 603 10.47 2.82 17.77
C PRO A 603 9.19 2.83 18.61
N VAL A 604 8.77 1.65 19.06
CA VAL A 604 7.71 1.52 20.07
C VAL A 604 8.21 2.11 21.38
N LYS A 605 7.36 2.90 22.06
CA LYS A 605 7.71 3.54 23.33
C LYS A 605 7.87 2.45 24.40
N PRO A 606 9.05 2.32 25.04
CA PRO A 606 9.26 1.33 26.08
C PRO A 606 8.51 1.67 27.37
N ASP A 607 8.19 0.66 28.19
CA ASP A 607 7.72 0.86 29.57
C ASP A 607 8.84 1.45 30.43
N VAL A 608 8.50 2.45 31.25
CA VAL A 608 9.40 3.19 32.14
C VAL A 608 10.06 2.30 33.20
N LYS A 609 9.45 1.15 33.53
CA LYS A 609 9.96 0.22 34.54
C LYS A 609 11.30 -0.40 34.15
N SER A 610 11.57 -0.56 32.85
CA SER A 610 12.76 -1.25 32.32
C SER A 610 13.94 -0.33 31.97
N ASP A 611 13.91 0.92 32.42
CA ASP A 611 14.95 1.91 32.12
C ASP A 611 16.20 1.80 32.99
N LYS A 612 16.10 1.10 34.13
CA LYS A 612 17.28 0.75 34.92
C LYS A 612 17.81 -0.59 34.43
N GLU A 613 19.12 -0.78 34.58
CA GLU A 613 19.78 -2.07 34.31
C GLU A 613 19.02 -3.17 35.09
N GLN A 614 18.55 -4.19 34.39
CA GLN A 614 17.83 -5.28 35.03
C GLN A 614 18.80 -6.06 35.91
N GLU A 615 18.57 -6.08 37.23
CA GLU A 615 19.40 -6.84 38.18
C GLU A 615 19.09 -8.36 38.14
N HIS A 616 18.00 -8.73 37.47
CA HIS A 616 17.55 -10.12 37.29
C HIS A 616 18.40 -10.85 36.25
N GLN A 617 18.75 -12.10 36.55
CA GLN A 617 19.64 -12.92 35.75
C GLN A 617 18.93 -13.38 34.46
N ILE A 618 19.59 -13.21 33.30
CA ILE A 618 19.19 -13.90 32.06
C ILE A 618 19.34 -15.40 32.33
N LEU A 619 18.23 -16.14 32.23
CA LEU A 619 18.17 -17.56 32.61
C LEU A 619 18.85 -18.43 31.55
N GLU A 620 18.57 -18.13 30.28
CA GLU A 620 19.10 -18.88 29.14
C GLU A 620 19.21 -17.97 27.90
N LEU A 621 20.22 -18.23 27.07
CA LEU A 621 20.41 -17.60 25.77
C LEU A 621 20.62 -18.69 24.70
N ASP A 622 19.62 -18.83 23.84
CA ASP A 622 19.66 -19.72 22.69
C ASP A 622 19.92 -18.95 21.41
N ILE A 623 20.68 -19.54 20.50
CA ILE A 623 20.97 -18.95 19.18
C ILE A 623 20.56 -19.95 18.11
N LYS A 624 19.58 -19.59 17.28
CA LYS A 624 19.07 -20.42 16.20
C LYS A 624 19.35 -19.77 14.85
N ASP A 625 19.77 -20.56 13.87
CA ASP A 625 20.01 -20.08 12.52
C ASP A 625 18.70 -19.74 11.83
N ASN A 626 18.69 -18.66 11.04
CA ASN A 626 17.55 -18.33 10.19
C ASN A 626 17.46 -19.28 8.98
N PRO A 627 16.30 -19.93 8.74
CA PRO A 627 16.12 -20.72 7.54
C PRO A 627 16.38 -19.88 6.27
N GLY A 628 17.39 -20.27 5.48
CA GLY A 628 17.71 -19.59 4.22
C GLY A 628 18.49 -18.27 4.34
N SER A 629 19.05 -17.93 5.51
CA SER A 629 19.89 -16.74 5.71
C SER A 629 21.14 -17.05 6.55
N LYS A 630 22.18 -16.21 6.43
CA LYS A 630 23.38 -16.26 7.31
C LYS A 630 23.15 -15.64 8.69
N SER A 631 21.94 -15.19 8.98
CA SER A 631 21.59 -14.49 10.23
C SER A 631 21.08 -15.44 11.30
N HIS A 632 21.00 -14.95 12.54
CA HIS A 632 20.66 -15.73 13.71
C HIS A 632 19.56 -15.05 14.54
N HIS A 633 18.67 -15.86 15.11
CA HIS A 633 17.76 -15.45 16.19
C HIS A 633 18.42 -15.69 17.53
N LEU A 634 18.51 -14.65 18.35
CA LEU A 634 18.89 -14.74 19.76
C LEU A 634 17.61 -14.79 20.58
N ILE A 635 17.41 -15.88 21.31
CA ILE A 635 16.27 -16.12 22.20
C ILE A 635 16.77 -15.93 23.61
N ILE A 636 16.29 -14.89 24.29
CA ILE A 636 16.67 -14.55 25.66
C ILE A 636 15.52 -14.94 26.58
N THR A 637 15.75 -15.90 27.47
CA THR A 637 14.76 -16.38 28.44
C THR A 637 14.95 -15.70 29.79
N GLN A 638 13.85 -15.20 30.37
CA GLN A 638 13.84 -14.48 31.64
C GLN A 638 12.51 -14.71 32.39
N GLU A 639 12.42 -14.25 33.64
CA GLU A 639 11.19 -14.32 34.43
C GLU A 639 9.98 -13.68 33.71
N LYS A 640 8.85 -14.39 33.76
CA LYS A 640 7.58 -14.03 33.09
C LYS A 640 7.08 -12.62 33.41
N GLU A 641 7.29 -12.13 34.64
CA GLU A 641 6.89 -10.78 35.03
C GLU A 641 7.66 -9.67 34.28
N VAL A 642 8.91 -9.94 33.91
CA VAL A 642 9.75 -9.00 33.17
C VAL A 642 9.42 -9.05 31.67
N VAL A 643 9.29 -10.26 31.12
CA VAL A 643 8.97 -10.46 29.69
C VAL A 643 7.58 -9.94 29.35
N GLY A 644 6.61 -10.12 30.24
CA GLY A 644 5.23 -9.62 30.06
C GLY A 644 5.10 -8.08 30.00
N GLN A 645 6.16 -7.33 30.33
CA GLN A 645 6.19 -5.86 30.22
C GLN A 645 6.84 -5.36 28.92
N LEU A 646 7.46 -6.26 28.15
CA LEU A 646 8.12 -5.92 26.90
C LEU A 646 7.11 -5.82 25.76
N LEU A 647 7.43 -4.96 24.79
CA LEU A 647 6.62 -4.78 23.59
C LEU A 647 7.42 -5.16 22.34
N ARG A 648 6.76 -5.81 21.38
CA ARG A 648 7.35 -6.07 20.07
C ARG A 648 7.71 -4.75 19.40
N GLY A 649 8.93 -4.62 18.86
CA GLY A 649 9.44 -3.38 18.27
C GLY A 649 10.04 -2.40 19.28
N GLN A 650 10.14 -2.77 20.56
CA GLN A 650 10.84 -2.01 21.59
C GLN A 650 12.36 -2.05 21.38
N MET A 651 13.01 -0.94 21.68
CA MET A 651 14.46 -0.76 21.56
C MET A 651 15.17 -0.91 22.92
N ILE A 652 16.14 -1.81 22.97
CA ILE A 652 16.92 -2.13 24.17
C ILE A 652 18.42 -2.02 23.91
N ASP A 653 19.19 -1.80 24.97
CA ASP A 653 20.65 -1.87 24.95
C ASP A 653 21.10 -3.16 25.66
N LEU A 654 22.00 -3.93 25.06
CA LEU A 654 22.65 -5.06 25.71
C LEU A 654 23.97 -4.60 26.33
N ILE A 655 24.15 -4.85 27.62
CA ILE A 655 25.29 -4.41 28.43
C ILE A 655 26.12 -5.63 28.83
N ILE A 656 27.36 -5.68 28.38
CA ILE A 656 28.34 -6.71 28.76
C ILE A 656 29.27 -6.13 29.84
N LYS A 657 29.19 -6.68 31.06
CA LYS A 657 30.05 -6.30 32.20
C LYS A 657 31.32 -7.15 32.23
N GLY A 658 32.47 -6.57 31.90
CA GLY A 658 33.80 -7.19 31.97
C GLY A 658 34.87 -6.21 32.43
N LYS A 659 36.16 -6.46 32.13
CA LYS A 659 37.27 -5.53 32.43
C LYS A 659 37.07 -4.14 31.78
N ASN A 660 36.40 -4.10 30.62
CA ASN A 660 35.89 -2.88 29.99
C ASN A 660 34.36 -3.07 29.81
N LYS A 661 33.55 -2.20 30.42
CA LYS A 661 32.09 -2.18 30.21
C LYS A 661 31.80 -1.85 28.74
N PHE A 662 31.03 -2.69 28.07
CA PHE A 662 30.63 -2.48 26.68
C PHE A 662 29.10 -2.54 26.55
N THR A 663 28.54 -1.71 25.67
CA THR A 663 27.09 -1.61 25.46
C THR A 663 26.80 -1.66 23.98
N LEU A 664 26.12 -2.72 23.55
CA LEU A 664 25.49 -2.83 22.24
C LEU A 664 24.21 -2.02 22.27
N ARG A 665 24.20 -0.87 21.63
CA ARG A 665 23.04 0.03 21.66
C ARG A 665 22.00 -0.41 20.64
N GLY A 666 20.73 -0.13 20.93
CA GLY A 666 19.69 -0.09 19.91
C GLY A 666 19.26 -1.41 19.28
N GLN A 667 19.29 -2.49 20.05
CA GLN A 667 18.77 -3.78 19.62
C GLN A 667 17.24 -3.78 19.69
N ILE A 668 16.58 -4.31 18.64
CA ILE A 668 15.11 -4.32 18.56
C ILE A 668 14.56 -5.70 18.90
N ILE A 669 13.54 -5.73 19.76
CA ILE A 669 12.78 -6.94 20.06
C ILE A 669 11.89 -7.29 18.86
N THR A 670 12.13 -8.43 18.23
CA THR A 670 11.40 -8.86 17.03
C THR A 670 10.14 -9.65 17.37
N GLU A 671 10.20 -10.47 18.42
CA GLU A 671 9.12 -11.34 18.90
C GLU A 671 9.20 -11.50 20.42
N ILE A 672 8.06 -11.83 21.03
CA ILE A 672 7.92 -12.05 22.48
C ILE A 672 7.03 -13.28 22.68
N THR A 673 7.46 -14.18 23.55
CA THR A 673 6.70 -15.33 24.05
C THR A 673 6.42 -15.13 25.55
N GLU A 674 5.81 -16.12 26.23
CA GLU A 674 5.49 -15.97 27.65
C GLU A 674 6.73 -15.77 28.55
N GLU A 675 7.86 -16.37 28.19
CA GLU A 675 9.08 -16.40 29.03
C GLU A 675 10.35 -15.98 28.28
N SER A 676 10.25 -15.68 26.99
CA SER A 676 11.41 -15.29 26.18
C SER A 676 11.10 -14.12 25.25
N PHE A 677 12.13 -13.37 24.88
CA PHE A 677 12.06 -12.38 23.81
C PHE A 677 13.19 -12.60 22.81
N TYR A 678 12.96 -12.14 21.58
CA TYR A 678 13.78 -12.47 20.42
C TYR A 678 14.48 -11.21 19.91
N LEU A 679 15.76 -11.34 19.59
CA LEU A 679 16.53 -10.39 18.81
C LEU A 679 16.98 -11.07 17.52
N ASP A 680 17.09 -10.30 16.44
CA ASP A 680 17.50 -10.82 15.13
C ASP A 680 18.73 -10.05 14.64
N THR A 681 19.78 -10.79 14.29
CA THR A 681 21.02 -10.19 13.80
C THR A 681 20.90 -9.55 12.41
N ARG A 682 19.84 -9.86 11.64
CA ARG A 682 19.51 -9.11 10.40
C ARG A 682 19.29 -7.63 10.64
N ASN A 683 18.89 -7.26 11.86
CA ASN A 683 18.60 -5.89 12.24
C ASN A 683 19.82 -5.15 12.82
N SER A 684 20.94 -5.85 13.03
CA SER A 684 22.12 -5.31 13.70
C SER A 684 23.38 -6.08 13.29
N ALA A 685 24.15 -5.52 12.36
CA ALA A 685 25.44 -6.04 11.93
C ALA A 685 26.44 -6.09 13.09
N VAL A 686 26.33 -5.17 14.05
CA VAL A 686 27.18 -5.20 15.24
C VAL A 686 26.87 -6.40 16.12
N LEU A 687 25.59 -6.74 16.30
CA LEU A 687 25.17 -7.92 17.04
C LEU A 687 25.69 -9.19 16.37
N GLU A 688 25.59 -9.28 15.04
CA GLU A 688 26.15 -10.37 14.24
C GLU A 688 27.66 -10.52 14.49
N HIS A 689 28.42 -9.43 14.39
CA HIS A 689 29.88 -9.44 14.58
C HIS A 689 30.32 -9.79 16.01
N ARG A 690 29.52 -9.43 17.02
CA ARG A 690 29.83 -9.64 18.45
C ARG A 690 29.07 -10.78 19.09
N LEU A 691 28.40 -11.62 18.30
CA LEU A 691 27.56 -12.72 18.79
C LEU A 691 28.33 -13.69 19.71
N LYS A 692 29.62 -13.94 19.41
CA LYS A 692 30.49 -14.76 20.27
C LYS A 692 30.72 -14.13 21.64
N GLU A 693 30.95 -12.82 21.70
CA GLU A 693 31.17 -12.09 22.95
C GLU A 693 29.89 -12.06 23.81
N VAL A 694 28.72 -11.88 23.18
CA VAL A 694 27.41 -11.94 23.86
C VAL A 694 27.19 -13.32 24.49
N LYS A 695 27.49 -14.40 23.74
CA LYS A 695 27.36 -15.78 24.21
C LYS A 695 28.30 -16.08 25.39
N GLU A 696 29.54 -15.61 25.33
CA GLU A 696 30.51 -15.75 26.41
C GLU A 696 30.11 -14.94 27.65
N ALA A 697 29.59 -13.72 27.47
CA ALA A 697 29.10 -12.88 28.56
C ALA A 697 27.89 -13.48 29.28
N CYS A 698 26.95 -14.08 28.54
CA CYS A 698 25.80 -14.77 29.13
C CYS A 698 26.25 -15.97 29.98
N LYS A 699 27.17 -16.80 29.46
CA LYS A 699 27.74 -17.94 30.22
C LYS A 699 28.48 -17.50 31.48
N ALA A 700 29.06 -16.30 31.46
CA ALA A 700 29.78 -15.71 32.59
C ALA A 700 28.88 -14.91 33.55
N ASN A 701 27.54 -14.92 33.37
CA ASN A 701 26.57 -14.10 34.14
C ASN A 701 26.88 -12.60 34.13
N ASN A 702 27.41 -12.12 33.01
CA ASN A 702 27.88 -10.75 32.84
C ASN A 702 27.06 -9.96 31.78
N LEU A 703 25.99 -10.56 31.25
CA LEU A 703 25.11 -9.93 30.27
C LEU A 703 23.88 -9.37 30.97
N PHE A 704 23.62 -8.07 30.75
CA PHE A 704 22.49 -7.32 31.27
C PHE A 704 21.81 -6.57 30.12
N TRP A 705 20.61 -6.06 30.35
CA TRP A 705 19.94 -5.19 29.39
C TRP A 705 19.14 -4.09 30.08
N CYS A 706 18.86 -3.01 29.36
CA CYS A 706 17.94 -1.96 29.74
C CYS A 706 17.29 -1.36 28.50
N ASN A 707 16.24 -0.55 28.67
CA ASN A 707 15.72 0.27 27.58
C ASN A 707 16.80 1.20 27.04
N SER A 708 16.82 1.41 25.73
CA SER A 708 17.77 2.34 25.13
C SER A 708 17.41 3.78 25.53
N PRO A 709 18.31 4.53 26.18
CA PRO A 709 18.01 5.88 26.66
C PRO A 709 17.98 6.93 25.55
N VAL A 710 18.54 6.60 24.37
CA VAL A 710 18.64 7.44 23.19
C VAL A 710 18.30 6.56 21.99
N TRP A 711 17.31 6.96 21.20
CA TRP A 711 16.91 6.18 20.03
C TRP A 711 17.36 6.79 18.71
N LEU A 712 17.68 8.09 18.67
CA LEU A 712 18.15 8.77 17.47
C LEU A 712 19.13 9.88 17.83
N GLU A 713 20.25 9.97 17.11
CA GLU A 713 21.14 11.13 17.12
C GLU A 713 20.78 12.03 15.93
N ASP A 714 20.80 13.34 16.13
CA ASP A 714 20.55 14.33 15.08
C ASP A 714 21.68 14.37 14.03
N MET A 715 21.33 14.76 12.81
CA MET A 715 22.29 14.81 11.70
C MET A 715 23.29 15.96 11.84
N ASP A 716 24.57 15.67 11.69
CA ASP A 716 25.59 16.67 11.37
C ASP A 716 26.13 16.47 9.97
N TYR A 717 26.65 17.54 9.39
CA TYR A 717 27.08 17.58 8.00
C TYR A 717 28.54 18.03 7.95
N GLN A 718 29.36 17.29 7.23
CA GLN A 718 30.72 17.68 6.91
C GLN A 718 30.72 18.97 6.08
N LEU A 719 31.64 19.87 6.40
CA LEU A 719 31.85 21.08 5.61
C LEU A 719 32.64 20.74 4.34
N VAL A 720 32.04 21.02 3.19
CA VAL A 720 32.65 20.90 1.86
C VAL A 720 32.32 22.16 1.08
N TYR A 721 33.34 22.87 0.63
CA TYR A 721 33.14 24.06 -0.21
C TYR A 721 32.86 23.66 -1.66
N ASP A 722 32.18 24.55 -2.36
CA ASP A 722 31.86 24.37 -3.77
C ASP A 722 32.98 24.90 -4.67
N ASP A 723 33.59 24.03 -5.47
CA ASP A 723 34.68 24.35 -6.40
C ASP A 723 34.31 25.43 -7.44
N LYS A 724 33.02 25.60 -7.75
CA LYS A 724 32.53 26.61 -8.71
C LYS A 724 32.49 28.03 -8.13
N SER A 725 32.80 28.22 -6.84
CA SER A 725 32.64 29.48 -6.11
C SER A 725 33.89 30.38 -6.07
N HIS A 726 34.77 30.30 -7.08
CA HIS A 726 35.98 31.12 -7.17
C HIS A 726 35.76 32.66 -7.32
N GLU A 727 34.51 33.15 -7.31
CA GLU A 727 34.19 34.56 -7.57
C GLU A 727 33.44 35.31 -6.45
N SER A 728 33.24 34.75 -5.24
CA SER A 728 32.70 35.56 -4.13
C SER A 728 33.82 36.34 -3.44
N SER A 729 33.92 37.63 -3.77
CA SER A 729 34.88 38.59 -3.21
C SER A 729 34.54 39.07 -1.78
N GLU A 730 33.51 38.51 -1.15
CA GLU A 730 33.08 38.82 0.21
C GLU A 730 33.59 37.78 1.21
N LYS A 731 34.34 38.22 2.23
CA LYS A 731 34.95 37.33 3.25
C LYS A 731 33.94 36.59 4.13
N ASP A 732 32.70 37.06 4.16
CA ASP A 732 31.66 36.64 5.10
C ASP A 732 30.60 35.71 4.49
N GLU A 733 30.68 35.42 3.19
CA GLU A 733 29.78 34.50 2.50
C GLU A 733 30.54 33.34 1.86
N ARG A 734 30.01 32.11 1.98
CA ARG A 734 30.59 30.91 1.36
C ARG A 734 29.51 29.97 0.83
N TRP A 735 29.77 29.38 -0.34
CA TRP A 735 28.99 28.28 -0.88
C TRP A 735 29.56 26.94 -0.41
N ILE A 736 28.68 26.09 0.11
CA ILE A 736 28.98 24.71 0.47
C ILE A 736 28.15 23.76 -0.40
N ILE A 737 28.63 22.53 -0.54
CA ILE A 737 27.98 21.49 -1.36
C ILE A 737 27.78 20.20 -0.55
N SER A 738 26.64 19.54 -0.78
CA SER A 738 26.38 18.21 -0.21
C SER A 738 27.28 17.13 -0.83
N ASN A 739 27.72 16.16 -0.04
CA ASN A 739 28.60 15.07 -0.49
C ASN A 739 28.08 13.71 0.02
N ALA A 740 28.71 12.59 -0.39
CA ALA A 740 28.31 11.23 -0.03
C ALA A 740 28.07 11.03 1.48
N HIS A 741 28.90 11.65 2.31
CA HIS A 741 28.87 11.54 3.77
C HIS A 741 27.95 12.57 4.44
N SER A 742 27.38 13.51 3.67
CA SER A 742 26.57 14.62 4.18
C SER A 742 25.49 14.96 3.15
N PRO A 743 24.37 14.21 3.14
CA PRO A 743 23.26 14.44 2.24
C PRO A 743 22.68 15.84 2.41
N PHE A 744 22.06 16.35 1.36
CA PHE A 744 21.42 17.66 1.38
C PHE A 744 20.22 17.66 2.36
N PRO A 745 20.15 18.59 3.34
CA PRO A 745 19.03 18.67 4.28
C PRO A 745 17.78 19.20 3.60
N ALA A 746 16.83 18.32 3.27
CA ALA A 746 15.63 18.68 2.52
C ALA A 746 14.70 19.68 3.24
N MET A 747 14.75 19.76 4.57
CA MET A 747 13.93 20.66 5.39
C MET A 747 14.52 22.07 5.58
N ILE A 748 15.60 22.41 4.87
CA ILE A 748 16.27 23.71 4.97
C ILE A 748 15.38 24.89 4.56
N ASN A 749 15.44 25.97 5.34
CA ASN A 749 14.81 27.26 5.04
C ASN A 749 15.83 28.40 5.02
N LYS A 750 15.46 29.49 4.34
CA LYS A 750 16.23 30.74 4.42
C LYS A 750 16.14 31.30 5.84
N GLU A 751 17.21 31.92 6.31
CA GLU A 751 17.39 32.42 7.68
C GLU A 751 17.54 31.33 8.76
N ASP A 752 17.65 30.05 8.40
CA ASP A 752 17.99 29.02 9.38
C ASP A 752 19.41 29.24 9.92
N GLU A 753 19.52 29.23 11.26
CA GLU A 753 20.81 29.33 11.95
C GLU A 753 21.51 27.98 12.01
N ILE A 754 22.78 27.97 11.62
CA ILE A 754 23.67 26.81 11.75
C ILE A 754 24.85 27.12 12.67
N THR A 755 25.39 26.07 13.27
CA THR A 755 26.63 26.11 14.04
C THR A 755 27.64 25.16 13.41
N LEU A 756 28.80 25.70 13.05
CA LEU A 756 29.97 24.96 12.61
C LEU A 756 30.88 24.71 13.83
N LYS A 757 31.26 23.45 14.04
CA LYS A 757 32.18 23.01 15.09
C LYS A 757 33.35 22.23 14.50
N TYR A 758 34.49 22.38 15.15
CA TYR A 758 35.65 21.53 14.91
C TYR A 758 35.47 20.19 15.64
N VAL A 759 35.48 19.07 14.91
CA VAL A 759 35.18 17.74 15.48
C VAL A 759 36.39 16.79 15.39
N ILE A 760 37.33 17.02 14.45
CA ILE A 760 38.45 16.11 14.19
C ILE A 760 39.77 16.66 14.74
N THR A 761 40.12 16.32 16.00
CA THR A 761 41.36 16.75 16.65
C THR A 761 42.61 16.10 16.01
N PRO A 762 43.64 16.87 15.58
CA PRO A 762 44.89 16.30 15.11
C PRO A 762 45.73 15.81 16.30
N TYR A 763 46.50 14.73 16.10
CA TYR A 763 47.51 14.31 17.06
C TYR A 763 48.75 15.22 16.90
N VAL A 764 49.13 15.93 17.96
CA VAL A 764 50.38 16.72 18.00
C VAL A 764 51.44 15.90 18.74
N SER A 765 52.58 15.67 18.09
CA SER A 765 53.74 14.99 18.71
C SER A 765 54.33 15.84 19.85
N PRO A 766 54.87 15.26 20.94
CA PRO A 766 55.37 16.02 22.09
C PRO A 766 56.66 16.83 21.85
N THR A 767 57.16 16.94 20.62
CA THR A 767 58.51 17.44 20.32
C THR A 767 58.58 18.76 19.55
N GLU A 768 57.45 19.44 19.29
CA GLU A 768 57.48 20.79 18.72
C GLU A 768 56.85 21.81 19.66
N THR A 769 57.70 22.54 20.37
CA THR A 769 57.38 23.82 21.01
C THR A 769 56.98 24.83 19.94
N SER A 770 55.71 24.85 19.57
CA SER A 770 55.08 26.02 18.96
C SER A 770 54.08 26.60 19.97
N THR A 771 54.43 27.78 20.49
CA THR A 771 53.57 28.66 21.24
C THR A 771 52.45 29.15 20.33
N ASN A 772 51.30 28.49 20.36
CA ASN A 772 49.95 29.05 20.14
C ASN A 772 48.92 27.97 20.49
N SER A 773 48.85 27.66 21.79
CA SER A 773 47.78 26.84 22.36
C SER A 773 46.57 27.72 22.68
N ASP A 774 45.86 28.18 21.66
CA ASP A 774 44.42 28.39 21.82
C ASP A 774 43.78 27.04 21.49
N SER A 775 43.16 26.44 22.50
CA SER A 775 42.54 25.12 22.44
C SER A 775 41.64 24.97 21.21
N SER A 776 42.06 24.14 20.24
CA SER A 776 41.31 23.83 19.01
C SER A 776 39.96 23.11 19.26
N SER A 777 39.67 22.73 20.51
CA SER A 777 38.35 22.22 20.94
C SER A 777 37.30 23.33 21.20
N ALA A 778 37.67 24.61 21.13
CA ALA A 778 36.77 25.74 21.40
C ALA A 778 36.23 26.42 20.14
N TYR A 779 36.61 25.97 18.94
CA TYR A 779 36.16 26.60 17.70
C TYR A 779 34.67 26.33 17.47
N GLN A 780 33.87 27.40 17.52
CA GLN A 780 32.45 27.40 17.18
C GLN A 780 32.14 28.67 16.36
N LEU A 781 31.58 28.48 15.16
CA LEU A 781 31.17 29.56 14.27
C LEU A 781 29.66 29.45 13.99
N LYS A 782 28.91 30.51 14.25
CA LYS A 782 27.50 30.61 13.86
C LYS A 782 27.35 31.32 12.51
N ALA A 783 26.54 30.72 11.63
CA ALA A 783 26.21 31.28 10.33
C ALA A 783 24.70 31.13 10.08
N LYS A 784 24.18 31.88 9.11
CA LYS A 784 22.79 31.77 8.64
C LYS A 784 22.77 31.37 7.16
N ILE A 785 21.70 30.71 6.75
CA ILE A 785 21.48 30.31 5.37
C ILE A 785 20.80 31.44 4.59
N VAL A 786 21.46 31.95 3.56
CA VAL A 786 20.95 33.05 2.72
C VAL A 786 20.22 32.51 1.50
N ASP A 787 20.78 31.47 0.89
CA ASP A 787 20.23 30.87 -0.31
C ASP A 787 20.64 29.39 -0.41
N PHE A 788 19.92 28.62 -1.22
CA PHE A 788 20.27 27.23 -1.48
C PHE A 788 19.65 26.75 -2.80
N ASP A 789 20.30 25.75 -3.40
CA ASP A 789 19.81 25.00 -4.53
C ASP A 789 19.64 23.53 -4.12
N ARG A 790 18.39 23.04 -4.14
CA ARG A 790 18.04 21.67 -3.73
C ARG A 790 18.39 20.62 -4.79
N ILE A 791 18.50 21.02 -6.05
CA ILE A 791 18.80 20.14 -7.18
C ILE A 791 20.31 19.94 -7.24
N GLU A 792 21.08 21.04 -7.25
CA GLU A 792 22.55 20.99 -7.22
C GLU A 792 23.10 20.60 -5.84
N GLY A 793 22.29 20.71 -4.78
CA GLY A 793 22.69 20.39 -3.41
C GLY A 793 23.65 21.43 -2.82
N ARG A 794 23.50 22.71 -3.21
CA ARG A 794 24.38 23.82 -2.82
C ARG A 794 23.69 24.70 -1.79
N ILE A 795 24.44 25.22 -0.83
CA ILE A 795 23.92 26.09 0.24
C ILE A 795 24.86 27.28 0.40
N LYS A 796 24.29 28.49 0.40
CA LYS A 796 25.01 29.74 0.65
C LYS A 796 24.88 30.12 2.13
N LEU A 797 26.02 30.24 2.79
CA LEU A 797 26.14 30.59 4.19
C LEU A 797 26.67 32.01 4.33
N GLU A 798 26.09 32.77 5.26
CA GLU A 798 26.58 34.09 5.68
C GLU A 798 26.95 34.07 7.16
N LYS A 799 28.13 34.60 7.48
CA LYS A 799 28.63 34.70 8.85
C LYS A 799 27.78 35.69 9.66
N MET A 800 27.46 35.34 10.91
CA MET A 800 26.76 36.26 11.81
C MET A 800 27.70 37.37 12.31
N ALA A 801 27.22 38.61 12.40
CA ALA A 801 28.02 39.82 12.66
C ALA A 801 28.84 39.80 13.98
N ASP A 802 28.46 39.00 14.97
CA ASP A 802 29.07 38.95 16.30
C ASP A 802 30.06 37.77 16.50
N GLN A 803 30.45 37.07 15.43
CA GLN A 803 31.34 35.90 15.51
C GLN A 803 32.82 36.28 15.36
N LYS A 804 33.67 35.74 16.24
CA LYS A 804 35.12 36.02 16.27
C LYS A 804 35.93 35.22 15.24
N HIS A 805 35.41 34.09 14.79
CA HIS A 805 36.10 33.17 13.90
C HIS A 805 35.63 33.35 12.45
N ASP A 806 36.54 33.29 11.49
CA ASP A 806 36.23 33.26 10.05
C ASP A 806 36.03 31.83 9.57
N PHE A 807 35.36 31.64 8.43
CA PHE A 807 35.21 30.32 7.81
C PHE A 807 36.56 29.61 7.61
N PRO A 808 36.66 28.29 7.93
CA PRO A 808 37.93 27.58 7.88
C PRO A 808 38.45 27.44 6.44
N PRO A 809 39.78 27.30 6.26
CA PRO A 809 40.36 27.13 4.93
C PRO A 809 39.91 25.80 4.30
N GLU A 810 39.82 25.77 2.98
CA GLU A 810 39.31 24.63 2.20
C GLU A 810 40.07 23.32 2.47
N ALA A 811 41.39 23.37 2.62
CA ALA A 811 42.23 22.22 2.93
C ALA A 811 41.90 21.55 4.29
N GLU A 812 41.27 22.28 5.21
CA GLU A 812 40.89 21.79 6.53
C GLU A 812 39.38 21.64 6.71
N ALA A 813 38.57 22.05 5.72
CA ALA A 813 37.11 22.05 5.80
C ALA A 813 36.53 20.69 6.21
N TRP A 814 37.11 19.60 5.70
CA TRP A 814 36.71 18.23 6.01
C TRP A 814 36.78 17.85 7.51
N ARG A 815 37.52 18.62 8.33
CA ARG A 815 37.63 18.47 9.79
C ARG A 815 36.49 19.11 10.58
N TYR A 816 35.71 19.96 9.92
CA TYR A 816 34.60 20.70 10.53
C TYR A 816 33.27 20.05 10.14
N ARG A 817 32.34 20.09 11.08
CA ARG A 817 30.94 19.71 10.85
C ARG A 817 30.02 20.82 11.27
N TRP A 818 28.92 20.95 10.55
CA TRP A 818 27.87 21.90 10.85
C TRP A 818 26.55 21.20 11.12
N TYR A 819 25.67 21.87 11.86
CA TYR A 819 24.34 21.41 12.18
C TYR A 819 23.42 22.61 12.44
N PHE A 820 22.10 22.39 12.36
CA PHE A 820 21.11 23.41 12.66
C PHE A 820 21.08 23.74 14.15
N SER A 821 21.22 25.02 14.51
CA SER A 821 21.27 25.49 15.90
C SER A 821 20.07 26.32 16.33
N SER A 822 19.10 26.53 15.43
CA SER A 822 17.90 27.31 15.73
C SER A 822 17.09 26.68 16.86
N GLU A 823 16.53 27.51 17.75
CA GLU A 823 15.67 27.02 18.83
C GLU A 823 14.38 26.38 18.31
N LYS A 824 13.90 26.84 17.15
CA LYS A 824 12.75 26.27 16.46
C LYS A 824 12.95 24.77 16.18
N TYR A 825 14.17 24.35 15.85
CA TYR A 825 14.49 22.98 15.48
C TYR A 825 14.17 21.95 16.57
N ALA A 826 14.26 22.35 17.85
CA ALA A 826 13.98 21.49 19.01
C ALA A 826 12.49 21.19 19.23
N HIS A 827 11.59 21.96 18.59
CA HIS A 827 10.14 21.87 18.76
C HIS A 827 9.40 21.44 17.49
N ILE A 828 10.12 21.18 16.40
CA ILE A 828 9.51 20.71 15.15
C ILE A 828 9.29 19.20 15.23
N ASP A 829 8.03 18.81 15.20
CA ASP A 829 7.64 17.42 14.97
C ASP A 829 7.85 17.05 13.49
N ARG A 830 8.71 16.05 13.26
CA ARG A 830 9.06 15.58 11.92
C ARG A 830 8.45 14.23 11.59
N PHE A 831 7.77 13.59 12.52
CA PHE A 831 7.34 12.20 12.38
C PHE A 831 5.82 12.06 12.24
N SER A 832 5.05 13.05 12.71
CA SER A 832 3.60 13.08 12.51
C SER A 832 3.22 13.54 11.11
N PHE A 833 2.47 12.71 10.38
CA PHE A 833 1.91 13.05 9.05
C PHE A 833 2.94 13.60 8.06
N VAL A 834 4.19 13.12 8.09
CA VAL A 834 5.23 13.50 7.13
C VAL A 834 5.62 12.30 6.28
N VAL A 835 5.65 12.50 4.96
CA VAL A 835 6.07 11.52 3.98
C VAL A 835 7.22 12.09 3.15
N SER A 836 8.30 11.33 3.08
CA SER A 836 9.42 11.59 2.20
C SER A 836 9.22 10.89 0.85
N VAL A 837 9.33 11.65 -0.23
CA VAL A 837 9.33 11.16 -1.61
C VAL A 837 10.76 11.20 -2.12
N VAL A 838 11.34 10.03 -2.36
CA VAL A 838 12.72 9.90 -2.83
C VAL A 838 12.72 9.69 -4.33
N ILE A 839 13.34 10.60 -5.07
CA ILE A 839 13.31 10.64 -6.54
C ILE A 839 14.75 10.65 -7.08
N ASN A 840 14.97 9.92 -8.18
CA ASN A 840 16.23 9.99 -8.90
C ASN A 840 16.36 11.36 -9.61
N ARG A 841 17.41 12.10 -9.26
CA ARG A 841 17.72 13.43 -9.83
C ARG A 841 17.93 13.41 -11.34
N GLN A 842 18.30 12.26 -11.91
CA GLN A 842 18.46 12.11 -13.36
C GLN A 842 17.16 12.37 -14.14
N LEU A 843 15.99 12.30 -13.49
CA LEU A 843 14.71 12.67 -14.08
C LEU A 843 14.58 14.17 -14.38
N ILE A 844 15.36 15.02 -13.72
CA ILE A 844 15.32 16.48 -13.90
C ILE A 844 16.62 17.04 -14.52
N GLU A 845 17.70 16.26 -14.53
CA GLU A 845 18.95 16.57 -15.24
C GLU A 845 18.82 16.33 -16.75
N ASN A 846 18.05 17.17 -17.44
CA ASN A 846 17.95 17.16 -18.90
C ASN A 846 18.45 18.48 -19.48
N SER A 847 19.38 18.44 -20.43
CA SER A 847 19.98 19.62 -21.05
C SER A 847 18.99 20.53 -21.79
N ASN A 848 17.80 20.01 -22.12
CA ASN A 848 16.79 20.72 -22.92
C ASN A 848 15.65 21.34 -22.10
N VAL A 849 15.65 21.21 -20.77
CA VAL A 849 14.54 21.66 -19.90
C VAL A 849 15.09 22.39 -18.68
N ASP A 850 14.40 23.44 -18.24
CA ASP A 850 14.68 24.13 -16.97
C ASP A 850 14.35 23.20 -15.79
N PRO A 851 15.35 22.75 -15.01
CA PRO A 851 15.16 21.73 -13.99
C PRO A 851 14.27 22.21 -12.83
N HIS A 852 14.28 23.50 -12.50
CA HIS A 852 13.45 24.05 -11.42
C HIS A 852 11.96 24.15 -11.80
N LYS A 853 11.66 24.46 -13.06
CA LYS A 853 10.28 24.43 -13.56
C LYS A 853 9.73 23.00 -13.57
N LEU A 854 10.56 22.04 -13.98
CA LEU A 854 10.18 20.63 -13.96
C LEU A 854 9.98 20.12 -12.53
N GLU A 855 10.87 20.46 -11.60
CA GLU A 855 10.71 20.18 -10.16
C GLU A 855 9.38 20.74 -9.64
N SER A 856 9.05 22.00 -9.96
CA SER A 856 7.81 22.63 -9.52
C SER A 856 6.57 21.93 -10.08
N TRP A 857 6.61 21.47 -11.33
CA TRP A 857 5.53 20.69 -11.92
C TRP A 857 5.38 19.33 -11.22
N VAL A 858 6.48 18.58 -11.05
CA VAL A 858 6.49 17.28 -10.35
C VAL A 858 5.90 17.44 -8.94
N LYS A 859 6.36 18.44 -8.20
CA LYS A 859 5.85 18.74 -6.85
C LYS A 859 4.34 19.00 -6.86
N THR A 860 3.83 19.73 -7.85
CA THR A 860 2.40 20.07 -7.97
C THR A 860 1.57 18.83 -8.26
N GLU A 861 1.99 17.99 -9.20
CA GLU A 861 1.28 16.74 -9.53
C GLU A 861 1.28 15.75 -8.38
N ILE A 862 2.40 15.59 -7.68
CA ILE A 862 2.46 14.71 -6.51
C ILE A 862 1.56 15.27 -5.40
N LEU A 863 1.66 16.57 -5.09
CA LEU A 863 0.88 17.18 -4.02
C LEU A 863 -0.64 17.09 -4.26
N ALA A 864 -1.09 17.13 -5.51
CA ALA A 864 -2.49 16.96 -5.87
C ALA A 864 -3.05 15.57 -5.47
N GLU A 865 -2.18 14.57 -5.29
CA GLU A 865 -2.56 13.21 -4.92
C GLU A 865 -2.51 12.94 -3.41
N PHE A 866 -1.83 13.80 -2.64
CA PHE A 866 -1.69 13.62 -1.20
C PHE A 866 -2.92 14.13 -0.42
N PRO A 867 -3.29 13.48 0.69
CA PRO A 867 -4.27 14.03 1.63
C PRO A 867 -3.81 15.38 2.19
N ALA A 868 -4.75 16.31 2.38
CA ALA A 868 -4.43 17.68 2.78
C ALA A 868 -3.72 17.82 4.14
N HIS A 869 -3.89 16.85 5.04
CA HIS A 869 -3.26 16.85 6.37
C HIS A 869 -1.84 16.25 6.37
N VAL A 870 -1.38 15.67 5.25
CA VAL A 870 -0.06 15.05 5.12
C VAL A 870 0.93 16.02 4.50
N SER A 871 2.08 16.19 5.14
CA SER A 871 3.20 16.97 4.64
C SER A 871 4.11 16.11 3.77
N MET A 872 4.50 16.65 2.63
CA MET A 872 5.40 15.98 1.69
C MET A 872 6.77 16.65 1.67
N ILE A 873 7.83 15.84 1.72
CA ILE A 873 9.22 16.28 1.56
C ILE A 873 9.82 15.53 0.38
N ILE A 874 10.43 16.22 -0.56
CA ILE A 874 11.05 15.60 -1.73
C ILE A 874 12.56 15.56 -1.54
N HIS A 875 13.15 14.38 -1.76
CA HIS A 875 14.60 14.14 -1.74
C HIS A 875 15.07 13.77 -3.14
N TRP A 876 15.90 14.64 -3.72
CA TRP A 876 16.52 14.42 -5.02
C TRP A 876 17.88 13.74 -4.84
N LEU A 877 17.95 12.44 -5.10
CA LEU A 877 19.18 11.65 -4.94
C LEU A 877 19.90 11.47 -6.27
N SER A 878 21.24 11.45 -6.25
CA SER A 878 22.04 11.03 -7.40
C SER A 878 21.73 9.57 -7.78
N PRO A 879 21.95 9.14 -9.03
CA PRO A 879 21.65 7.77 -9.46
C PRO A 879 22.26 6.68 -8.57
N GLU A 880 23.52 6.85 -8.16
CA GLU A 880 24.21 5.90 -7.27
C GLU A 880 23.53 5.79 -5.90
N ARG A 881 23.17 6.92 -5.29
CA ARG A 881 22.48 6.94 -4.00
C ARG A 881 21.06 6.42 -4.11
N PHE A 882 20.37 6.75 -5.19
CA PHE A 882 19.03 6.24 -5.44
C PHE A 882 19.06 4.71 -5.58
N GLY A 883 20.07 4.14 -6.25
CA GLY A 883 20.27 2.69 -6.33
C GLY A 883 20.57 2.03 -4.99
N ASN A 884 21.40 2.67 -4.14
CA ASN A 884 21.63 2.19 -2.78
C ASN A 884 20.34 2.26 -1.94
N PHE A 885 19.63 3.38 -2.00
CA PHE A 885 18.35 3.58 -1.33
C PHE A 885 17.33 2.51 -1.74
N ALA A 886 17.18 2.24 -3.04
CA ALA A 886 16.31 1.21 -3.58
C ALA A 886 16.63 -0.19 -3.03
N SER A 887 17.92 -0.52 -2.94
CA SER A 887 18.40 -1.80 -2.42
C SER A 887 18.12 -1.95 -0.92
N THR A 888 18.42 -0.92 -0.14
CA THR A 888 18.09 -0.84 1.29
C THR A 888 16.59 -0.91 1.53
N TYR A 889 15.80 -0.17 0.76
CA TYR A 889 14.34 -0.18 0.84
C TYR A 889 13.75 -1.57 0.59
N LYS A 890 14.21 -2.27 -0.46
CA LYS A 890 13.79 -3.65 -0.75
C LYS A 890 14.10 -4.60 0.42
N ARG A 891 15.31 -4.53 0.98
CA ARG A 891 15.69 -5.37 2.14
C ARG A 891 14.85 -5.03 3.37
N TRP A 892 14.65 -3.74 3.64
CA TRP A 892 13.84 -3.26 4.75
C TRP A 892 12.38 -3.74 4.65
N GLN A 893 11.76 -3.62 3.47
CA GLN A 893 10.39 -4.08 3.25
C GLN A 893 10.26 -5.61 3.34
N ASN A 894 11.16 -6.35 2.70
CA ASN A 894 11.14 -7.82 2.75
C ASN A 894 11.32 -8.39 4.16
N ASN A 895 11.99 -7.65 5.05
CA ASN A 895 12.15 -8.02 6.46
C ASN A 895 10.97 -7.60 7.35
N GLY A 896 9.89 -7.01 6.78
CA GLY A 896 8.71 -6.56 7.53
C GLY A 896 8.83 -5.14 8.10
N SER A 897 9.75 -4.32 7.57
CA SER A 897 10.05 -2.95 8.01
C SER A 897 10.48 -2.80 9.50
N PRO A 898 11.41 -3.62 10.04
CA PRO A 898 11.87 -3.46 11.41
C PRO A 898 12.73 -2.19 11.55
N LEU A 899 12.81 -1.62 12.77
CA LEU A 899 13.68 -0.49 13.08
C LEU A 899 15.15 -0.92 13.32
N GLY A 900 15.72 -1.68 12.38
CA GLY A 900 17.13 -2.11 12.42
C GLY A 900 18.06 -1.20 11.64
N ASP A 901 19.27 -1.67 11.37
CA ASP A 901 20.32 -0.95 10.62
C ASP A 901 19.81 -0.38 9.29
N GLU A 902 19.00 -1.12 8.53
CA GLU A 902 18.44 -0.63 7.26
C GLU A 902 17.50 0.57 7.47
N ALA A 903 16.72 0.59 8.54
CA ALA A 903 15.84 1.72 8.87
C ALA A 903 16.66 2.95 9.29
N TYR A 904 17.75 2.76 10.04
CA TYR A 904 18.67 3.84 10.38
C TYR A 904 19.43 4.36 9.16
N HIS A 905 19.77 3.49 8.20
CA HIS A 905 20.35 3.94 6.93
C HIS A 905 19.35 4.76 6.12
N ILE A 906 18.06 4.38 6.11
CA ILE A 906 16.98 5.19 5.53
C ILE A 906 16.87 6.54 6.27
N LEU A 907 16.82 6.56 7.60
CA LEU A 907 16.77 7.78 8.42
C LEU A 907 17.95 8.73 8.09
N GLU A 908 19.15 8.18 7.93
CA GLU A 908 20.36 8.94 7.60
C GLU A 908 20.29 9.50 6.17
N MET A 909 19.90 8.69 5.19
CA MET A 909 19.72 9.12 3.80
C MET A 909 18.65 10.20 3.65
N LEU A 910 17.60 10.16 4.47
CA LEU A 910 16.52 11.16 4.53
C LEU A 910 16.86 12.38 5.40
N THR A 911 18.07 12.44 5.96
CA THR A 911 18.55 13.52 6.85
C THR A 911 17.73 13.68 8.14
N LEU A 912 17.06 12.62 8.61
CA LEU A 912 16.23 12.65 9.81
C LEU A 912 17.03 12.40 11.09
N GLY A 913 18.09 11.59 11.00
CA GLY A 913 18.98 11.26 12.10
C GLY A 913 19.75 9.97 11.84
N ARG A 914 20.64 9.60 12.76
CA ARG A 914 21.44 8.37 12.69
C ARG A 914 21.44 7.62 14.03
N LEU A 915 21.85 6.36 14.00
CA LEU A 915 22.08 5.62 15.24
C LEU A 915 23.30 6.21 15.97
N PRO A 916 23.22 6.48 17.29
CA PRO A 916 24.36 7.00 18.04
C PRO A 916 25.58 6.06 17.94
N PRO A 917 26.77 6.55 17.55
CA PRO A 917 27.94 5.70 17.33
C PRO A 917 28.44 5.06 18.64
N GLU A 918 28.84 3.79 18.57
CA GLU A 918 29.39 3.06 19.72
C GLU A 918 30.78 3.58 20.15
N LEU A 919 31.54 4.16 19.22
CA LEU A 919 32.88 4.71 19.42
C LEU A 919 32.97 6.12 18.83
N THR A 920 33.31 7.10 19.67
CA THR A 920 33.68 8.45 19.21
C THR A 920 34.99 8.36 18.42
N GLY A 921 34.93 8.42 17.09
CA GLY A 921 36.09 8.69 16.23
C GLY A 921 36.32 7.77 15.03
N THR A 922 35.63 6.63 14.89
CA THR A 922 35.88 5.67 13.78
C THR A 922 34.88 5.72 12.63
N GLY A 923 33.75 6.41 12.77
CA GLY A 923 32.62 6.27 11.85
C GLY A 923 32.73 6.92 10.45
N ASN A 924 33.85 7.56 10.10
CA ASN A 924 33.98 8.29 8.83
C ASN A 924 35.38 8.17 8.23
N LEU A 925 35.80 6.93 7.95
CA LEU A 925 37.10 6.68 7.34
C LEU A 925 37.09 7.11 5.86
N ARG A 926 37.97 8.03 5.47
CA ARG A 926 38.22 8.47 4.09
C ARG A 926 39.34 7.66 3.44
N ILE A 927 39.30 7.53 2.12
CA ILE A 927 40.40 6.93 1.35
C ILE A 927 41.63 7.84 1.47
N ALA A 928 42.78 7.27 1.84
CA ALA A 928 44.03 8.00 1.98
C ALA A 928 44.54 8.51 0.62
N THR A 929 45.04 9.75 0.57
CA THR A 929 45.81 10.23 -0.58
C THR A 929 47.12 9.43 -0.70
N GLU A 930 47.75 9.40 -1.87
CA GLU A 930 49.02 8.67 -2.04
C GLU A 930 50.12 9.17 -1.08
N GLU A 931 50.13 10.45 -0.71
CA GLU A 931 51.02 10.99 0.32
C GLU A 931 50.73 10.44 1.71
N GLN A 932 49.45 10.43 2.12
CA GLN A 932 49.02 9.90 3.42
C GLN A 932 49.20 8.39 3.52
N LYS A 933 48.95 7.67 2.42
CA LYS A 933 49.23 6.24 2.29
C LYS A 933 50.72 5.98 2.48
N ASN A 934 51.59 6.78 1.84
CA ASN A 934 53.03 6.70 2.03
C ASN A 934 53.44 7.04 3.48
N GLU A 935 52.77 7.97 4.13
CA GLU A 935 53.00 8.34 5.53
C GLU A 935 52.64 7.22 6.51
N VAL A 936 51.48 6.56 6.31
CA VAL A 936 51.06 5.37 7.06
C VAL A 936 52.03 4.20 6.81
N ILE A 937 52.47 3.98 5.57
CA ILE A 937 53.40 2.90 5.25
C ILE A 937 54.79 3.13 5.88
N LYS A 938 55.29 4.37 5.87
CA LYS A 938 56.61 4.77 6.41
C LYS A 938 56.66 4.91 7.93
N ALA A 939 55.53 4.86 8.63
CA ALA A 939 55.49 4.94 10.08
C ALA A 939 56.25 3.77 10.75
N SER A 940 57.05 4.10 11.77
CA SER A 940 58.07 3.21 12.35
C SER A 940 57.52 2.08 13.24
N ASN A 941 56.28 2.20 13.73
CA ASN A 941 55.62 1.16 14.52
C ASN A 941 54.10 1.17 14.29
N ASP A 942 53.44 0.06 14.67
CA ASP A 942 52.01 -0.11 14.46
C ASP A 942 51.18 0.90 15.29
N GLU A 943 51.65 1.34 16.45
CA GLU A 943 50.97 2.41 17.21
C GLU A 943 50.94 3.75 16.46
N LEU A 944 52.01 4.11 15.76
CA LEU A 944 52.12 5.36 15.00
C LEU A 944 51.31 5.26 13.70
N ARG A 945 51.24 4.08 13.08
CA ARG A 945 50.30 3.77 12.00
C ARG A 945 48.86 3.94 12.44
N ASP A 946 48.49 3.29 13.54
CA ASP A 946 47.15 3.35 14.11
C ASP A 946 46.77 4.78 14.47
N LYS A 947 47.73 5.57 14.98
CA LYS A 947 47.55 6.99 15.28
C LYS A 947 47.37 7.86 14.02
N ILE A 948 48.14 7.66 12.95
CA ILE A 948 47.98 8.38 11.68
C ILE A 948 46.64 8.02 11.03
N ILE A 949 46.28 6.75 11.05
CA ILE A 949 45.00 6.24 10.56
C ILE A 949 43.85 6.88 11.35
N LYS A 950 43.92 6.92 12.68
CA LYS A 950 42.88 7.52 13.54
C LYS A 950 42.81 9.04 13.43
N SER A 951 43.95 9.74 13.36
CA SER A 951 44.00 11.22 13.33
C SER A 951 43.57 11.82 11.99
N ASN A 952 43.71 11.07 10.89
CA ASN A 952 43.27 11.45 9.56
C ASN A 952 42.01 10.72 9.09
N GLN A 953 41.43 9.88 9.96
CA GLN A 953 40.33 8.96 9.69
C GLN A 953 40.55 8.23 8.36
N LEU A 954 41.63 7.46 8.20
CA LEU A 954 41.97 6.81 6.93
C LEU A 954 41.43 5.38 6.88
N LEU A 955 40.77 5.01 5.78
CA LEU A 955 40.46 3.61 5.50
C LEU A 955 41.73 2.94 4.97
N TYR A 956 42.39 2.14 5.82
CA TYR A 956 43.57 1.37 5.44
C TYR A 956 43.20 -0.11 5.27
N VAL A 957 43.21 -0.58 4.03
CA VAL A 957 43.15 -2.02 3.72
C VAL A 957 44.59 -2.49 3.52
N PRO A 958 45.17 -3.32 4.41
CA PRO A 958 46.48 -3.87 4.18
C PRO A 958 46.42 -4.71 2.91
N GLY A 959 47.23 -4.37 1.90
CA GLY A 959 47.41 -5.26 0.76
C GLY A 959 47.99 -6.57 1.28
N ASP A 960 47.37 -7.69 0.91
CA ASP A 960 47.88 -9.02 1.24
C ASP A 960 49.38 -9.07 0.96
N LYS A 961 50.13 -9.55 1.96
CA LYS A 961 51.54 -9.90 1.78
C LYS A 961 51.61 -10.90 0.65
N ILE A 962 51.97 -10.44 -0.55
CA ILE A 962 52.46 -11.31 -1.61
C ILE A 962 53.75 -11.89 -1.05
N ASP A 963 53.63 -13.12 -0.57
CA ASP A 963 54.74 -13.93 -0.10
C ASP A 963 55.62 -14.26 -1.31
N THR A 964 56.61 -13.40 -1.56
CA THR A 964 57.66 -13.67 -2.54
C THR A 964 58.57 -14.74 -1.97
N GLY A 965 58.21 -16.00 -2.18
CA GLY A 965 58.96 -17.15 -1.69
C GLY A 965 58.60 -18.47 -2.38
N ALA A 966 59.25 -18.72 -3.53
CA ALA A 966 59.55 -20.04 -4.10
C ALA A 966 58.39 -21.01 -4.43
N ASN A 967 58.00 -21.06 -5.71
CA ASN A 967 58.21 -22.27 -6.53
C ASN A 967 57.99 -21.99 -8.02
N GLU A 968 59.09 -22.00 -8.77
CA GLU A 968 59.08 -22.25 -10.21
C GLU A 968 58.55 -23.67 -10.47
N LYS A 969 57.47 -23.76 -11.25
CA LYS A 969 57.19 -24.76 -12.31
C LYS A 969 55.68 -24.96 -12.46
N ASN A 970 55.10 -24.28 -13.45
CA ASN A 970 54.49 -24.94 -14.61
C ASN A 970 53.82 -23.88 -15.50
N ASN A 971 54.40 -23.69 -16.68
CA ASN A 971 53.76 -23.07 -17.82
C ASN A 971 52.55 -23.91 -18.24
N SER A 972 51.44 -23.26 -18.60
CA SER A 972 50.82 -23.33 -19.94
C SER A 972 49.37 -22.84 -19.90
N SER A 973 49.04 -21.97 -20.88
CA SER A 973 47.78 -21.86 -21.64
C SER A 973 46.46 -21.64 -20.83
N GLU A 974 45.48 -20.83 -21.24
CA GLU A 974 45.13 -20.27 -22.53
C GLU A 974 44.00 -19.24 -22.30
N ASN A 975 43.97 -18.22 -23.16
CA ASN A 975 42.77 -17.51 -23.58
C ASN A 975 41.55 -18.44 -23.72
N SER A 976 40.38 -18.05 -23.20
CA SER A 976 39.18 -17.79 -24.02
C SER A 976 37.93 -17.52 -23.19
N GLN A 977 37.23 -16.45 -23.58
CA GLN A 977 35.84 -16.18 -23.26
C GLN A 977 34.90 -17.24 -23.85
N SER A 978 33.73 -17.32 -23.21
CA SER A 978 32.40 -17.46 -23.81
C SER A 978 31.68 -18.80 -23.63
N GLN A 979 30.39 -18.63 -23.31
CA GLN A 979 29.25 -19.54 -23.45
C GLN A 979 29.13 -20.69 -22.45
N LEU A 980 28.11 -20.58 -21.60
CA LEU A 980 27.35 -21.73 -21.11
C LEU A 980 25.85 -21.38 -21.13
N GLU A 981 25.18 -21.96 -22.12
CA GLU A 981 23.76 -22.34 -22.07
C GLU A 981 23.56 -23.51 -21.07
N ASP A 982 22.36 -23.56 -20.50
CA ASP A 982 21.53 -24.72 -20.13
C ASP A 982 22.22 -26.08 -19.89
N ASP A 983 22.01 -26.72 -18.74
CA ASP A 983 20.77 -27.42 -18.38
C ASP A 983 20.96 -28.21 -17.06
N LYS A 984 19.87 -28.24 -16.28
CA LYS A 984 19.39 -29.23 -15.30
C LYS A 984 20.32 -30.25 -14.58
N ASN A 985 19.97 -30.38 -13.29
CA ASN A 985 19.79 -31.61 -12.50
C ASN A 985 21.03 -32.37 -11.99
N LYS A 986 21.35 -32.26 -10.70
CA LYS A 986 20.90 -33.21 -9.63
C LYS A 986 21.65 -32.96 -8.31
N ASP A 987 20.85 -33.08 -7.24
CA ASP A 987 21.13 -33.23 -5.81
C ASP A 987 21.57 -32.00 -4.99
#